data_AF-A0A1H8SNJ1-F1
#
_entry.id   AF-A0A1H8SNJ1-F1
#
_cell.length_a   1.000
_cell.length_b   1.000
_cell.length_c   1.000
_cell.angle_alpha   90.00
_cell.angle_beta   90.00
_cell.angle_gamma   90.00
#
_symmetry.space_group_name_H-M   'P 1'
#
loop_
_entity.id
_entity.type
_entity.pdbx_description
1 polymer ?
#
loop_
_entity_poly.entity_id
_entity_poly.type
_entity_poly.pdbx_seq_one_letter_code
_entity_poly.pdbx_strand_id
1 'polypeptide(L)'
;MHNYCIIPDSCRTLYEFISDVPVAAEEQELLAAAKVASVNVNTGANAWDLVLTVPCQLPDKLLNLVARKLCRNCGLKSVSFTQQMSNLEEYLAREWTSFISLIAQETPAVKHILIHAAWKVEGHTLTIETSGDLSGQLMASYGVDQTIRQFILKKFGLSYRVEILSGLLSEEVASEEDYLTPEYMEALSESLNSREKKKKDSPVIFGKPIKGDAQAIHEVQDEARNVVFAGELVGFETRELRSGRFLLTFDLSDATDGISGKAFFDEQEQFNRISGALAQGMLVKVKGTVQYDKFSKDLVLFVDSMCRLEKTERMDDAELTRVELHAHTRMSNMDAVVSVKKLIQTAARWNHPAIAITDHGVVQAFPEAHEVAAKCGIKVIYGMEGYLFDNEINRSYHIVILAKNSVGLRNLYRLVSLSHLKYMHRTPRIPRTALIEHREGLILGSACEAGELIRAIVNQASEEELLEIASFYDYLEIQPIANNAFLVREGKVADDEGLRQINRKVCELGTKLNKLVVATGDVHFLNPEDEVFRRILMAGKGFADADQQPPLYFRTTADMLDEFSYLGKQKAHELVVDNPRQISEWFETFKPIPDELYSPQIPGAEEQIRSMSYQRAHELYGDPLPEVVAARLKYELDAIINNGFAVLYLIAHKLVKKSLDDGYLVGSRGSVGSSFVATMTSITEVNPLPPHWRCTACLYSEFVTDGSVGGGYDLPDKDCPHCQRPMEKNGHDIPFAVFMGFHGDKVPDIDLNFSGDYQPVAHKYTEELFGRDNVFRAGTIATIADKTAYGFVKKYFTEKNISVRDAYINGLINGCTGVKRTTGQHPGGIMVVPRDMDVHYFTPIQHPADDAKSGTITTHFDYHSISSRLVKLDILGHDDPTVIRMLEDLTGIDAKQIPFDDKTTMSLFSSTEALNLTPEELGSQVGTFGIPEFGTKFVRQMLEDTTPSTFSELVRISGFSHGTDVWLNNAQDLIKAGTAKLSEAISARDDIMMYLIHKGLEPQLAFKIMEGVRKGKGVKPEDVEKMKANNVPEWYIESCQKIKYMFPKAHAVAYVMMAFRIAYCKVHYPLAFYASYFTVRATEFDADIVVQGEKVLRSQLADFEQKGNMMTAKEKGMQTIFEMALEMYLRDFSFRRVDLYSSHATKFLIVDNGLLPPLASLQGLGDSAAQNIVQARGERPFSSVEDIRVRARASKTVIDILRNHGCLNDLPETDQIMLFA
;
A
#
# COMPACT_ATOMS: atom_id res chain seq x y z
N MET A 1 -42.22 -14.50 -30.11
CA MET A 1 -41.09 -13.87 -30.83
C MET A 1 -41.66 -12.83 -31.78
N HIS A 2 -41.37 -11.53 -31.59
CA HIS A 2 -41.98 -10.43 -32.35
C HIS A 2 -40.97 -9.51 -33.06
N ASN A 3 -39.66 -9.75 -32.89
CA ASN A 3 -38.60 -8.96 -33.51
C ASN A 3 -37.59 -9.87 -34.22
N TYR A 4 -37.19 -9.50 -35.43
CA TYR A 4 -36.15 -10.17 -36.23
C TYR A 4 -35.17 -9.12 -36.76
N CYS A 5 -33.88 -9.46 -36.87
CA CYS A 5 -32.86 -8.59 -37.46
C CYS A 5 -32.44 -9.15 -38.82
N ILE A 6 -32.50 -8.32 -39.86
CA ILE A 6 -32.06 -8.65 -41.21
C ILE A 6 -30.70 -7.98 -41.42
N ILE A 7 -29.67 -8.78 -41.67
CA ILE A 7 -28.35 -8.30 -42.06
C ILE A 7 -28.22 -8.51 -43.58
N PRO A 8 -28.20 -7.45 -44.40
CA PRO A 8 -28.08 -7.59 -45.84
C PRO A 8 -26.69 -8.10 -46.24
N ASP A 9 -26.63 -9.05 -47.16
CA ASP A 9 -25.37 -9.50 -47.77
C ASP A 9 -24.66 -8.31 -48.42
N SER A 10 -23.38 -8.14 -48.07
CA SER A 10 -22.57 -6.94 -48.24
C SER A 10 -22.81 -6.16 -49.55
N CYS A 11 -23.12 -4.85 -49.41
CA CYS A 11 -23.05 -3.77 -50.43
C CYS A 11 -24.35 -3.25 -51.08
N ARG A 12 -25.51 -3.19 -50.40
CA ARG A 12 -26.64 -2.38 -50.90
C ARG A 12 -26.66 -0.97 -50.32
N THR A 13 -26.69 0.02 -51.20
CA THR A 13 -26.81 1.43 -50.81
C THR A 13 -28.24 1.76 -50.37
N LEU A 14 -28.42 2.69 -49.44
CA LEU A 14 -29.74 3.17 -49.03
C LEU A 14 -30.50 3.70 -50.25
N TYR A 15 -29.80 4.36 -51.17
CA TYR A 15 -30.39 4.89 -52.40
C TYR A 15 -31.06 3.82 -53.28
N GLU A 16 -30.53 2.59 -53.36
CA GLU A 16 -31.17 1.50 -54.10
C GLU A 16 -32.57 1.15 -53.56
N PHE A 17 -32.81 1.34 -52.26
CA PHE A 17 -34.12 1.09 -51.64
C PHE A 17 -35.16 2.20 -51.94
N ILE A 18 -34.72 3.34 -52.50
CA ILE A 18 -35.52 4.56 -52.69
C ILE A 18 -35.21 5.28 -54.02
N SER A 19 -34.81 4.53 -55.04
CA SER A 19 -34.31 5.05 -56.33
C SER A 19 -35.30 5.95 -57.11
N ASP A 20 -36.54 6.04 -56.67
CA ASP A 20 -37.63 6.83 -57.25
C ASP A 20 -37.98 8.11 -56.45
N VAL A 21 -37.14 8.52 -55.50
CA VAL A 21 -37.33 9.73 -54.69
C VAL A 21 -36.67 10.96 -55.34
N PRO A 22 -37.41 12.03 -55.65
CA PRO A 22 -36.85 13.26 -56.19
C PRO A 22 -36.14 14.05 -55.08
N VAL A 23 -34.81 14.04 -55.12
CA VAL A 23 -33.92 14.79 -54.21
C VAL A 23 -32.92 15.61 -55.05
N ALA A 24 -32.32 16.65 -54.46
CA ALA A 24 -31.30 17.43 -55.17
C ALA A 24 -30.06 16.54 -55.49
N ALA A 25 -29.28 16.91 -56.52
CA ALA A 25 -28.11 16.12 -56.95
C ALA A 25 -27.12 15.85 -55.79
N GLU A 26 -26.92 16.85 -54.93
CA GLU A 26 -26.07 16.75 -53.73
C GLU A 26 -26.64 15.76 -52.69
N GLU A 27 -27.96 15.74 -52.48
CA GLU A 27 -28.62 14.80 -51.57
C GLU A 27 -28.65 13.37 -52.11
N GLN A 28 -28.65 13.23 -53.45
CA GLN A 28 -28.58 11.94 -54.13
C GLN A 28 -27.21 11.27 -53.94
N GLU A 29 -26.12 12.03 -54.03
CA GLU A 29 -24.77 11.53 -53.72
C GLU A 29 -24.66 11.08 -52.26
N LEU A 30 -25.23 11.84 -51.32
CA LEU A 30 -25.25 11.49 -49.90
C LEU A 30 -26.00 10.18 -49.63
N LEU A 31 -27.16 9.96 -50.25
CA LEU A 31 -27.94 8.73 -50.12
C LEU A 31 -27.27 7.53 -50.81
N ALA A 32 -26.56 7.76 -51.92
CA ALA A 32 -25.82 6.73 -52.63
C ALA A 32 -24.59 6.26 -51.85
N ALA A 33 -24.00 7.14 -51.04
CA ALA A 33 -22.86 6.78 -50.20
C ALA A 33 -23.27 6.11 -48.87
N ALA A 34 -24.53 6.25 -48.45
CA ALA A 34 -25.10 5.56 -47.30
C ALA A 34 -25.36 4.07 -47.59
N LYS A 35 -24.88 3.15 -46.75
CA LYS A 35 -25.08 1.70 -46.85
C LYS A 35 -25.98 1.19 -45.73
N VAL A 36 -26.82 0.20 -45.97
CA VAL A 36 -27.65 -0.40 -44.91
C VAL A 36 -26.84 -1.49 -44.20
N ALA A 37 -26.56 -1.32 -42.91
CA ALA A 37 -25.80 -2.26 -42.08
C ALA A 37 -26.70 -3.36 -41.49
N SER A 38 -27.89 -3.00 -41.02
CA SER A 38 -28.90 -3.95 -40.57
C SER A 38 -30.30 -3.32 -40.56
N VAL A 39 -31.33 -4.15 -40.58
CA VAL A 39 -32.74 -3.74 -40.46
C VAL A 39 -33.39 -4.54 -39.35
N ASN A 40 -33.69 -3.88 -38.23
CA ASN A 40 -34.44 -4.45 -37.13
C ASN A 40 -35.94 -4.36 -37.44
N VAL A 41 -36.59 -5.50 -37.64
CA VAL A 41 -38.01 -5.61 -38.00
C VAL A 41 -38.83 -5.93 -36.76
N ASN A 42 -39.71 -5.01 -36.37
CA ASN A 42 -40.70 -5.22 -35.32
C ASN A 42 -42.06 -5.55 -35.93
N THR A 43 -42.44 -6.83 -35.88
CA THR A 43 -43.69 -7.34 -36.45
C THR A 43 -44.92 -6.92 -35.66
N GLY A 44 -44.79 -6.70 -34.34
CA GLY A 44 -45.88 -6.24 -33.47
C GLY A 44 -46.23 -4.77 -33.68
N ALA A 45 -45.22 -3.93 -33.93
CA ALA A 45 -45.38 -2.50 -34.21
C ALA A 45 -45.56 -2.18 -35.70
N ASN A 46 -45.37 -3.15 -36.60
CA ASN A 46 -45.28 -2.95 -38.05
C ASN A 46 -44.28 -1.84 -38.41
N ALA A 47 -43.08 -1.90 -37.82
CA ALA A 47 -42.07 -0.84 -37.89
C ALA A 47 -40.68 -1.41 -38.17
N TRP A 48 -39.86 -0.65 -38.89
CA TRP A 48 -38.45 -0.97 -39.12
C TRP A 48 -37.55 0.07 -38.47
N ASP A 49 -36.42 -0.40 -37.93
CA ASP A 49 -35.30 0.44 -37.53
C ASP A 49 -34.07 0.07 -38.36
N LEU A 50 -33.65 0.98 -39.26
CA LEU A 50 -32.54 0.76 -40.17
C LEU A 50 -31.27 1.34 -39.58
N VAL A 51 -30.26 0.50 -39.41
CA VAL A 51 -28.90 0.95 -39.10
C VAL A 51 -28.17 1.21 -40.41
N LEU A 52 -27.72 2.45 -40.63
CA LEU A 52 -27.06 2.91 -41.84
C LEU A 52 -25.58 3.18 -41.56
N THR A 53 -24.68 2.72 -42.41
CA THR A 53 -23.29 3.14 -42.45
C THR A 53 -23.16 4.30 -43.46
N VAL A 54 -22.89 5.53 -43.01
CA VAL A 54 -22.89 6.74 -43.84
C VAL A 54 -21.53 7.44 -43.79
N PRO A 55 -20.98 8.02 -44.87
CA PRO A 55 -19.70 8.74 -44.78
C PRO A 55 -19.81 10.05 -43.99
N CYS A 56 -20.98 10.69 -44.00
CA CYS A 56 -21.28 11.88 -43.23
C CYS A 56 -22.76 11.90 -42.81
N GLN A 57 -23.11 12.69 -41.78
CA GLN A 57 -24.48 12.75 -41.26
C GLN A 57 -25.49 13.16 -42.34
N LEU A 58 -26.46 12.29 -42.62
CA LEU A 58 -27.61 12.63 -43.44
C LEU A 58 -28.53 13.57 -42.65
N PRO A 59 -28.95 14.71 -43.24
CA PRO A 59 -29.85 15.64 -42.58
C PRO A 59 -31.18 14.98 -42.19
N ASP A 60 -31.72 15.33 -41.01
CA ASP A 60 -32.99 14.77 -40.53
C ASP A 60 -34.16 15.01 -41.50
N LYS A 61 -34.14 16.12 -42.25
CA LYS A 61 -35.14 16.40 -43.30
C LYS A 61 -35.12 15.32 -44.40
N LEU A 62 -33.93 14.88 -44.79
CA LEU A 62 -33.72 13.85 -45.81
C LEU A 62 -34.13 12.47 -45.28
N LEU A 63 -33.69 12.11 -44.07
CA LEU A 63 -34.10 10.85 -43.44
C LEU A 63 -35.62 10.77 -43.22
N ASN A 64 -36.27 11.85 -42.80
CA ASN A 64 -37.72 11.89 -42.65
C ASN A 64 -38.44 11.69 -43.99
N LEU A 65 -37.89 12.20 -45.09
CA LEU A 65 -38.43 12.01 -46.44
C LEU A 65 -38.29 10.54 -46.87
N VAL A 66 -37.14 9.92 -46.61
CA VAL A 66 -36.89 8.50 -46.87
C VAL A 66 -37.78 7.59 -46.00
N ALA A 67 -37.94 7.88 -44.70
CA ALA A 67 -38.83 7.14 -43.79
C ALA A 67 -40.26 7.10 -44.30
N ARG A 68 -40.82 8.26 -44.71
CA ARG A 68 -42.18 8.34 -45.25
C ARG A 68 -42.35 7.50 -46.51
N LYS A 69 -41.35 7.50 -47.38
CA LYS A 69 -41.36 6.70 -48.61
C LYS A 69 -41.32 5.21 -48.31
N LEU A 70 -40.43 4.76 -47.42
CA LEU A 70 -40.36 3.35 -47.01
C LEU A 70 -41.63 2.90 -46.29
N CYS A 71 -42.22 3.74 -45.44
CA CYS A 71 -43.53 3.47 -44.83
C CYS A 71 -44.60 3.25 -45.90
N ARG A 72 -44.65 4.09 -46.94
CA ARG A 72 -45.62 3.99 -48.03
C ARG A 72 -45.37 2.78 -48.94
N ASN A 73 -44.12 2.53 -49.33
CA ASN A 73 -43.75 1.47 -50.27
C ASN A 73 -43.86 0.07 -49.64
N CYS A 74 -43.52 -0.06 -48.36
CA CYS A 74 -43.51 -1.32 -47.64
C CYS A 74 -44.72 -1.55 -46.72
N GLY A 75 -45.65 -0.58 -46.64
CA GLY A 75 -46.84 -0.66 -45.80
C GLY A 75 -46.56 -0.64 -44.28
N LEU A 76 -45.49 0.04 -43.86
CA LEU A 76 -45.04 0.13 -42.47
C LEU A 76 -45.70 1.31 -41.74
N LYS A 77 -45.91 1.18 -40.42
CA LYS A 77 -46.41 2.28 -39.57
C LYS A 77 -45.33 3.35 -39.31
N SER A 78 -44.09 2.93 -39.12
CA SER A 78 -42.97 3.83 -38.90
C SER A 78 -41.65 3.20 -39.36
N VAL A 79 -40.73 4.05 -39.77
CA VAL A 79 -39.34 3.70 -40.06
C VAL A 79 -38.44 4.68 -39.32
N SER A 80 -37.55 4.16 -38.49
CA SER A 80 -36.47 4.93 -37.84
C SER A 80 -35.13 4.60 -38.48
N PHE A 81 -34.18 5.52 -38.33
CA PHE A 81 -32.82 5.36 -38.82
C PHE A 81 -31.82 5.59 -37.68
N THR A 82 -30.85 4.70 -37.59
CA THR A 82 -29.65 4.86 -36.77
C THR A 82 -28.47 5.03 -37.72
N GLN A 83 -27.84 6.21 -37.72
CA GLN A 83 -26.68 6.48 -38.59
C GLN A 83 -25.37 6.15 -37.87
N GLN A 84 -24.53 5.33 -38.48
CA GLN A 84 -23.17 4.98 -38.10
C GLN A 84 -22.23 5.61 -39.13
N MET A 85 -21.38 6.56 -38.74
CA MET A 85 -20.50 7.19 -39.72
C MET A 85 -19.34 6.27 -40.13
N SER A 86 -18.87 6.30 -41.39
CA SER A 86 -17.83 5.39 -41.88
C SER A 86 -16.43 6.00 -41.99
N ASN A 87 -16.28 7.32 -41.89
CA ASN A 87 -14.98 7.98 -41.97
C ASN A 87 -14.74 8.90 -40.77
N LEU A 88 -13.84 8.47 -39.89
CA LEU A 88 -13.47 9.20 -38.69
C LEU A 88 -12.73 10.51 -39.01
N GLU A 89 -11.87 10.51 -40.03
CA GLU A 89 -11.01 11.66 -40.36
C GLU A 89 -11.82 12.88 -40.80
N GLU A 90 -12.81 12.67 -41.68
CA GLU A 90 -13.72 13.71 -42.15
C GLU A 90 -14.59 14.28 -41.04
N TYR A 91 -15.01 13.44 -40.08
CA TYR A 91 -15.75 13.89 -38.91
C TYR A 91 -14.88 14.75 -37.99
N LEU A 92 -13.66 14.29 -37.68
CA LEU A 92 -12.75 15.04 -36.81
C LEU A 92 -12.35 16.38 -37.46
N ALA A 93 -12.18 16.43 -38.79
CA ALA A 93 -11.87 17.67 -39.51
C ALA A 93 -12.98 18.72 -39.44
N ARG A 94 -14.26 18.30 -39.42
CA ARG A 94 -15.41 19.22 -39.36
C ARG A 94 -15.87 19.56 -37.95
N GLU A 95 -15.79 18.60 -37.03
CA GLU A 95 -16.43 18.65 -35.71
C GLU A 95 -15.42 18.50 -34.56
N TRP A 96 -14.15 18.86 -34.76
CA TRP A 96 -13.08 18.71 -33.75
C TRP A 96 -13.47 19.33 -32.40
N THR A 97 -13.98 20.57 -32.40
CA THR A 97 -14.34 21.29 -31.16
C THR A 97 -15.50 20.61 -30.42
N SER A 98 -16.50 20.13 -31.16
CA SER A 98 -17.63 19.35 -30.63
C SER A 98 -17.15 17.99 -30.10
N PHE A 99 -16.27 17.31 -30.83
CA PHE A 99 -15.64 16.05 -30.45
C PHE A 99 -14.83 16.20 -29.16
N ILE A 100 -13.97 17.21 -29.02
CA ILE A 100 -13.23 17.46 -27.78
C ILE A 100 -14.19 17.72 -26.61
N SER A 101 -15.25 18.50 -26.83
CA SER A 101 -16.24 18.77 -25.78
C SER A 101 -16.97 17.50 -25.34
N LEU A 102 -17.20 16.55 -26.26
CA LEU A 102 -17.79 15.24 -26.01
C LEU A 102 -16.82 14.24 -25.36
N ILE A 103 -15.53 14.31 -25.69
CA ILE A 103 -14.48 13.42 -25.19
C ILE A 103 -13.99 13.87 -23.81
N ALA A 104 -13.87 15.17 -23.58
CA ALA A 104 -13.29 15.69 -22.35
C ALA A 104 -14.26 15.63 -21.15
N GLN A 105 -15.56 15.37 -21.35
CA GLN A 105 -16.62 15.14 -20.33
C GLN A 105 -16.32 15.77 -18.95
N GLU A 106 -16.24 17.12 -18.89
CA GLU A 106 -15.95 17.91 -17.68
C GLU A 106 -14.54 17.82 -17.06
N THR A 107 -13.52 17.45 -17.83
CA THR A 107 -12.11 17.48 -17.42
C THR A 107 -11.39 18.63 -18.14
N PRO A 108 -11.31 19.84 -17.55
CA PRO A 108 -10.79 21.03 -18.24
C PRO A 108 -9.34 20.88 -18.69
N ALA A 109 -8.52 20.12 -17.94
CA ALA A 109 -7.15 19.80 -18.34
C ALA A 109 -7.07 18.96 -19.63
N VAL A 110 -7.91 17.92 -19.77
CA VAL A 110 -7.99 17.11 -21.00
C VAL A 110 -8.54 17.93 -22.16
N LYS A 111 -9.56 18.76 -21.90
CA LYS A 111 -10.12 19.68 -22.90
C LYS A 111 -9.03 20.64 -23.41
N HIS A 112 -8.28 21.26 -22.50
CA HIS A 112 -7.19 22.18 -22.84
C HIS A 112 -6.07 21.48 -23.61
N ILE A 113 -5.66 20.27 -23.20
CA ILE A 113 -4.65 19.49 -23.92
C ILE A 113 -5.12 19.11 -25.33
N LEU A 114 -6.36 18.61 -25.48
CA LEU A 114 -6.91 18.21 -26.78
C LEU A 114 -7.14 19.39 -27.74
N ILE A 115 -7.52 20.57 -27.23
CA ILE A 115 -7.70 21.78 -28.06
C ILE A 115 -6.39 22.16 -28.75
N HIS A 116 -5.26 21.99 -28.06
CA HIS A 116 -3.93 22.31 -28.59
C HIS A 116 -3.17 21.08 -29.13
N ALA A 117 -3.82 19.91 -29.19
CA ALA A 117 -3.21 18.70 -29.73
C ALA A 117 -3.38 18.65 -31.25
N ALA A 118 -2.31 18.33 -31.97
CA ALA A 118 -2.40 17.97 -33.39
C ALA A 118 -2.94 16.55 -33.50
N TRP A 119 -3.61 16.21 -34.61
CA TRP A 119 -4.08 14.84 -34.80
C TRP A 119 -4.02 14.43 -36.27
N LYS A 120 -3.91 13.12 -36.49
CA LYS A 120 -3.84 12.52 -37.83
C LYS A 120 -4.53 11.16 -37.81
N VAL A 121 -5.25 10.82 -38.87
CA VAL A 121 -5.81 9.48 -39.05
C VAL A 121 -5.05 8.77 -40.16
N GLU A 122 -4.46 7.62 -39.86
CA GLU A 122 -3.80 6.75 -40.84
C GLU A 122 -4.36 5.33 -40.71
N GLY A 123 -5.11 4.89 -41.72
CA GLY A 123 -5.79 3.58 -41.69
C GLY A 123 -6.81 3.49 -40.56
N HIS A 124 -6.59 2.56 -39.63
CA HIS A 124 -7.43 2.39 -38.42
C HIS A 124 -6.76 2.98 -37.17
N THR A 125 -5.80 3.88 -37.32
CA THR A 125 -5.14 4.55 -36.20
C THR A 125 -5.42 6.06 -36.22
N LEU A 126 -5.97 6.59 -35.14
CA LEU A 126 -6.04 8.02 -34.84
C LEU A 126 -4.89 8.38 -33.92
N THR A 127 -3.96 9.18 -34.39
CA THR A 127 -2.84 9.69 -33.61
C THR A 127 -3.16 11.11 -33.14
N ILE A 128 -2.95 11.41 -31.87
CA ILE A 128 -3.14 12.72 -31.24
C ILE A 128 -1.79 13.12 -30.61
N GLU A 129 -1.13 14.11 -31.18
CA GLU A 129 0.13 14.67 -30.69
C GLU A 129 -0.12 15.79 -29.70
N THR A 130 0.38 15.60 -28.47
CA THR A 130 0.28 16.54 -27.35
C THR A 130 1.65 17.18 -27.06
N SER A 131 1.65 18.41 -26.57
CA SER A 131 2.87 19.13 -26.20
C SER A 131 3.38 18.70 -24.81
N GLY A 132 4.53 18.00 -24.79
CA GLY A 132 5.22 17.57 -23.56
C GLY A 132 4.72 16.27 -22.94
N ASP A 133 5.64 15.49 -22.36
CA ASP A 133 5.35 14.15 -21.78
C ASP A 133 4.30 14.16 -20.68
N LEU A 134 4.18 15.26 -19.93
CA LEU A 134 3.20 15.40 -18.86
C LEU A 134 1.76 15.42 -19.42
N SER A 135 1.54 16.04 -20.58
CA SER A 135 0.24 16.13 -21.25
C SER A 135 -0.21 14.76 -21.77
N GLY A 136 0.69 14.01 -22.42
CA GLY A 136 0.44 12.64 -22.87
C GLY A 136 0.16 11.67 -21.72
N GLN A 137 0.94 11.76 -20.63
CA GLN A 137 0.70 10.99 -19.41
C GLN A 137 -0.62 11.36 -18.73
N LEU A 138 -1.00 12.65 -18.73
CA LEU A 138 -2.30 13.09 -18.23
C LEU A 138 -3.44 12.46 -19.03
N MET A 139 -3.36 12.55 -20.35
CA MET A 139 -4.39 12.04 -21.27
C MET A 139 -4.55 10.52 -21.15
N ALA A 140 -3.45 9.78 -21.00
CA ALA A 140 -3.46 8.34 -20.71
C ALA A 140 -4.03 8.03 -19.31
N SER A 141 -3.70 8.83 -18.28
CA SER A 141 -4.21 8.63 -16.92
C SER A 141 -5.71 8.90 -16.79
N TYR A 142 -6.28 9.76 -17.63
CA TYR A 142 -7.72 10.01 -17.73
C TYR A 142 -8.42 9.07 -18.72
N GLY A 143 -7.70 8.10 -19.30
CA GLY A 143 -8.26 7.13 -20.25
C GLY A 143 -8.84 7.77 -21.50
N VAL A 144 -8.30 8.90 -21.94
CA VAL A 144 -8.86 9.70 -23.04
C VAL A 144 -8.79 8.93 -24.36
N ASP A 145 -7.72 8.16 -24.57
CA ASP A 145 -7.61 7.24 -25.70
C ASP A 145 -8.75 6.21 -25.70
N GLN A 146 -9.09 5.63 -24.55
CA GLN A 146 -10.21 4.70 -24.42
C GLN A 146 -11.56 5.40 -24.65
N THR A 147 -11.75 6.59 -24.12
CA THR A 147 -12.97 7.39 -24.34
C THR A 147 -13.14 7.73 -25.81
N ILE A 148 -12.06 8.08 -26.51
CA ILE A 148 -12.07 8.31 -27.95
C ILE A 148 -12.38 7.01 -28.70
N ARG A 149 -11.75 5.89 -28.35
CA ARG A 149 -12.05 4.58 -28.95
C ARG A 149 -13.51 4.19 -28.75
N GLN A 150 -14.05 4.37 -27.56
CA GLN A 150 -15.45 4.08 -27.25
C GLN A 150 -16.40 5.02 -27.98
N PHE A 151 -16.06 6.30 -28.08
CA PHE A 151 -16.82 7.26 -28.88
C PHE A 151 -16.84 6.86 -30.35
N ILE A 152 -15.68 6.53 -30.92
CA ILE A 152 -15.55 6.10 -32.31
C ILE A 152 -16.33 4.80 -32.52
N LEU A 153 -16.18 3.80 -31.63
CA LEU A 153 -16.91 2.55 -31.71
C LEU A 153 -18.43 2.77 -31.60
N LYS A 154 -18.88 3.65 -30.70
CA LYS A 154 -20.30 3.94 -30.47
C LYS A 154 -20.94 4.77 -31.59
N LYS A 155 -20.20 5.72 -32.18
CA LYS A 155 -20.71 6.67 -33.19
C LYS A 155 -20.45 6.20 -34.64
N PHE A 156 -19.40 5.42 -34.87
CA PHE A 156 -18.96 4.95 -36.19
C PHE A 156 -19.05 3.44 -36.34
N GLY A 157 -19.20 2.66 -35.26
CA GLY A 157 -19.23 1.19 -35.33
C GLY A 157 -17.89 0.55 -35.72
N LEU A 158 -16.82 1.35 -35.77
CA LEU A 158 -15.49 0.96 -36.22
C LEU A 158 -14.51 0.98 -35.04
N SER A 159 -13.64 -0.03 -34.97
CA SER A 159 -12.58 -0.06 -33.97
C SER A 159 -11.35 0.66 -34.52
N TYR A 160 -11.05 1.82 -33.96
CA TYR A 160 -9.80 2.53 -34.21
C TYR A 160 -8.84 2.31 -33.05
N ARG A 161 -7.55 2.17 -33.35
CA ARG A 161 -6.48 2.39 -32.38
C ARG A 161 -6.32 3.89 -32.21
N VAL A 162 -6.27 4.35 -30.97
CA VAL A 162 -6.01 5.78 -30.67
C VAL A 162 -4.65 5.85 -30.00
N GLU A 163 -3.73 6.59 -30.59
CA GLU A 163 -2.38 6.77 -30.08
C GLU A 163 -2.21 8.23 -29.66
N ILE A 164 -1.78 8.44 -28.42
CA ILE A 164 -1.48 9.78 -27.93
C ILE A 164 0.04 9.87 -27.86
N LEU A 165 0.63 10.67 -28.74
CA LEU A 165 2.07 10.87 -28.81
C LEU A 165 2.42 12.15 -28.05
N SER A 166 3.51 12.12 -27.28
CA SER A 166 4.11 13.32 -26.71
C SER A 166 5.19 13.81 -27.68
N GLY A 167 4.97 14.99 -28.25
CA GLY A 167 5.96 15.65 -29.11
C GLY A 167 6.94 16.48 -28.30
N LEU A 168 8.22 16.43 -28.66
CA LEU A 168 9.22 17.44 -28.31
C LEU A 168 8.80 18.75 -29.00
N LEU A 169 8.62 19.82 -28.23
CA LEU A 169 8.54 21.16 -28.83
C LEU A 169 9.89 21.48 -29.48
N SER A 170 9.92 21.41 -30.81
CA SER A 170 10.73 22.33 -31.60
C SER A 170 10.21 23.73 -31.31
N GLU A 171 11.07 24.59 -30.75
CA GLU A 171 10.76 26.00 -30.51
C GLU A 171 10.47 26.71 -31.84
N GLU A 172 9.19 26.81 -32.20
CA GLU A 172 8.57 27.99 -32.80
C GLU A 172 7.17 28.15 -32.19
N VAL A 173 6.99 29.22 -31.39
CA VAL A 173 5.74 29.56 -30.69
C VAL A 173 5.11 30.79 -31.36
N ALA A 174 3.78 30.79 -31.50
CA ALA A 174 2.92 31.98 -31.42
C ALA A 174 1.47 31.52 -31.14
N SER A 175 1.00 31.49 -29.88
CA SER A 175 0.34 32.56 -29.09
C SER A 175 -1.20 32.58 -29.22
N GLU A 176 -1.92 32.25 -28.14
CA GLU A 176 -3.26 32.79 -27.84
C GLU A 176 -3.10 33.95 -26.86
N GLU A 177 -3.54 35.14 -27.25
CA GLU A 177 -4.01 36.19 -26.35
C GLU A 177 -5.42 36.56 -26.81
N ASP A 178 -6.41 36.48 -25.92
CA ASP A 178 -7.43 37.52 -25.76
C ASP A 178 -8.32 37.20 -24.54
N TYR A 179 -7.84 37.61 -23.36
CA TYR A 179 -8.56 38.45 -22.39
C TYR A 179 -7.53 39.00 -21.41
N LEU A 180 -6.63 39.83 -21.94
CA LEU A 180 -5.75 40.71 -21.17
C LEU A 180 -6.15 42.13 -21.57
N THR A 181 -6.80 42.88 -20.68
CA THR A 181 -7.09 44.29 -20.95
C THR A 181 -5.78 45.07 -21.11
N PRO A 182 -5.72 46.12 -21.96
CA PRO A 182 -4.50 46.89 -22.21
C PRO A 182 -3.83 47.43 -20.94
N GLU A 183 -4.62 47.72 -19.90
CA GLU A 183 -4.14 48.17 -18.58
C GLU A 183 -3.47 47.04 -17.76
N TYR A 184 -3.89 45.78 -17.95
CA TYR A 184 -3.24 44.60 -17.36
C TYR A 184 -1.95 44.23 -18.11
N MET A 185 -1.91 44.48 -19.43
CA MET A 185 -0.70 44.31 -20.25
C MET A 185 0.38 45.35 -19.92
N GLU A 186 0.01 46.59 -19.63
CA GLU A 186 1.00 47.62 -19.24
C GLU A 186 1.60 47.28 -17.87
N ALA A 187 0.77 46.84 -16.91
CA ALA A 187 1.22 46.37 -15.59
C ALA A 187 2.07 45.07 -15.63
N LEU A 188 1.73 44.11 -16.50
CA LEU A 188 2.58 42.92 -16.73
C LEU A 188 3.85 43.23 -17.53
N SER A 189 3.82 44.19 -18.45
CA SER A 189 5.01 44.54 -19.24
C SER A 189 6.10 45.19 -18.37
N GLU A 190 5.71 45.95 -17.36
CA GLU A 190 6.64 46.46 -16.35
C GLU A 190 7.12 45.34 -15.41
N SER A 191 6.30 44.32 -15.11
CA SER A 191 6.71 43.19 -14.27
C SER A 191 7.58 42.15 -15.01
N LEU A 192 7.32 41.90 -16.31
CA LEU A 192 7.97 40.87 -17.13
C LEU A 192 9.28 41.33 -17.78
N ASN A 193 9.40 42.61 -18.16
CA ASN A 193 10.69 43.13 -18.67
C ASN A 193 11.80 43.16 -17.60
N SER A 194 11.47 42.83 -16.35
CA SER A 194 12.45 42.63 -15.29
C SER A 194 13.03 41.20 -15.20
N ARG A 195 12.45 40.19 -15.88
CA ARG A 195 12.75 38.77 -15.54
C ARG A 195 13.32 37.83 -16.61
N GLU A 196 13.43 38.17 -17.90
CA GLU A 196 14.20 37.32 -18.84
C GLU A 196 15.19 38.08 -19.74
N LYS A 197 16.40 38.24 -19.20
CA LYS A 197 17.64 37.98 -19.94
C LYS A 197 18.19 36.65 -19.43
N LYS A 198 18.27 35.61 -20.28
CA LYS A 198 19.01 34.37 -20.00
C LYS A 198 20.40 34.70 -19.44
N LYS A 199 20.61 34.44 -18.14
CA LYS A 199 21.93 34.31 -17.52
C LYS A 199 22.21 32.82 -17.41
N LYS A 200 23.39 32.39 -17.88
CA LYS A 200 23.99 31.08 -17.61
C LYS A 200 23.62 30.62 -16.19
N ASP A 201 23.06 29.43 -16.05
CA ASP A 201 22.80 28.84 -14.75
C ASP A 201 24.12 28.80 -13.98
N SER A 202 24.17 29.56 -12.90
CA SER A 202 25.40 29.71 -12.14
C SER A 202 25.61 28.42 -11.37
N PRO A 203 26.81 27.79 -11.42
CA PRO A 203 27.12 26.63 -10.58
C PRO A 203 27.07 26.98 -9.08
N VAL A 204 26.92 28.26 -8.73
CA VAL A 204 26.78 28.75 -7.35
C VAL A 204 25.31 28.68 -6.91
N ILE A 205 25.02 27.85 -5.91
CA ILE A 205 23.71 27.79 -5.24
C ILE A 205 23.54 29.01 -4.33
N PHE A 206 24.55 29.32 -3.52
CA PHE A 206 24.63 30.55 -2.74
C PHE A 206 26.08 30.92 -2.40
N GLY A 207 26.32 32.20 -2.06
CA GLY A 207 27.65 32.71 -1.74
C GLY A 207 28.49 33.08 -2.96
N LYS A 208 29.81 32.81 -2.90
CA LYS A 208 30.79 33.13 -3.95
C LYS A 208 31.24 31.86 -4.70
N PRO A 209 31.65 31.97 -5.98
CA PRO A 209 32.27 30.85 -6.70
C PRO A 209 33.49 30.29 -5.95
N ILE A 210 33.54 28.98 -5.79
CA ILE A 210 34.62 28.28 -5.05
C ILE A 210 35.70 27.84 -6.03
N LYS A 211 36.91 28.43 -5.95
CA LYS A 211 38.05 28.12 -6.83
C LYS A 211 39.12 27.21 -6.23
N GLY A 212 39.14 26.99 -4.91
CA GLY A 212 40.15 26.15 -4.25
C GLY A 212 39.83 24.66 -4.37
N ASP A 213 40.84 23.80 -4.29
CA ASP A 213 40.67 22.34 -4.30
C ASP A 213 39.97 21.87 -3.02
N ALA A 214 39.17 20.81 -3.15
CA ALA A 214 38.53 20.19 -2.00
C ALA A 214 39.53 19.29 -1.28
N GLN A 215 39.63 19.46 0.04
CA GLN A 215 40.37 18.51 0.90
C GLN A 215 39.41 17.42 1.40
N ALA A 216 39.94 16.28 1.84
CA ALA A 216 39.11 15.20 2.35
C ALA A 216 38.54 15.56 3.74
N ILE A 217 37.28 15.18 4.00
CA ILE A 217 36.59 15.54 5.25
C ILE A 217 37.32 14.95 6.47
N HIS A 218 37.85 13.73 6.34
CA HIS A 218 38.56 13.04 7.41
C HIS A 218 39.87 13.74 7.83
N GLU A 219 40.45 14.63 7.03
CA GLU A 219 41.68 15.33 7.37
C GLU A 219 41.44 16.47 8.39
N VAL A 220 40.19 16.92 8.53
CA VAL A 220 39.83 18.03 9.42
C VAL A 220 39.24 17.48 10.72
N GLN A 221 40.10 17.23 11.70
CA GLN A 221 39.71 16.68 13.01
C GLN A 221 39.51 17.74 14.11
N ASP A 222 39.90 19.00 13.85
CA ASP A 222 39.78 20.13 14.77
C ASP A 222 39.09 21.33 14.08
N GLU A 223 38.87 22.42 14.83
CA GLU A 223 38.35 23.66 14.26
C GLU A 223 39.27 24.23 13.16
N ALA A 224 38.69 24.54 12.00
CA ALA A 224 39.44 24.98 10.83
C ALA A 224 38.69 26.07 10.05
N ARG A 225 39.40 27.09 9.59
CA ARG A 225 38.83 28.21 8.83
C ARG A 225 39.10 28.07 7.35
N ASN A 226 38.19 28.58 6.52
CA ASN A 226 38.29 28.61 5.06
C ASN A 226 38.48 27.22 4.41
N VAL A 227 37.89 26.18 4.99
CA VAL A 227 37.94 24.84 4.45
C VAL A 227 37.06 24.74 3.21
N VAL A 228 37.47 23.88 2.26
CA VAL A 228 36.69 23.55 1.08
C VAL A 228 36.50 22.04 1.05
N PHE A 229 35.25 21.61 1.02
CA PHE A 229 34.89 20.20 0.89
C PHE A 229 34.09 19.97 -0.39
N ALA A 230 34.19 18.76 -0.92
CA ALA A 230 33.34 18.28 -2.00
C ALA A 230 32.76 16.94 -1.57
N GLY A 231 31.45 16.77 -1.72
CA GLY A 231 30.78 15.56 -1.27
C GLY A 231 29.33 15.52 -1.72
N GLU A 232 28.68 14.40 -1.42
CA GLU A 232 27.27 14.16 -1.66
C GLU A 232 26.42 14.73 -0.52
N LEU A 233 25.34 15.43 -0.86
CA LEU A 233 24.36 15.94 0.08
C LEU A 233 23.47 14.78 0.56
N VAL A 234 23.74 14.28 1.77
CA VAL A 234 23.07 13.11 2.36
C VAL A 234 21.63 13.40 2.78
N GLY A 235 21.38 14.61 3.27
CA GLY A 235 20.09 15.06 3.75
C GLY A 235 20.14 16.53 4.14
N PHE A 236 18.99 17.20 4.14
CA PHE A 236 18.91 18.60 4.57
C PHE A 236 17.54 18.93 5.15
N GLU A 237 17.54 19.91 6.05
CA GLU A 237 16.35 20.48 6.66
C GLU A 237 16.43 22.00 6.58
N THR A 238 15.26 22.61 6.38
CA THR A 238 15.12 24.06 6.27
C THR A 238 14.06 24.51 7.27
N ARG A 239 14.40 25.46 8.14
CA ARG A 239 13.46 25.98 9.15
C ARG A 239 13.59 27.48 9.34
N GLU A 240 12.46 28.11 9.65
CA GLU A 240 12.43 29.49 10.13
C GLU A 240 12.68 29.53 11.65
N LEU A 241 13.58 30.41 12.08
CA LEU A 241 13.89 30.62 13.50
C LEU A 241 12.96 31.70 14.06
N ARG A 242 12.70 31.65 15.38
CA ARG A 242 11.90 32.67 16.10
C ARG A 242 12.41 34.10 15.93
N SER A 243 13.66 34.29 15.50
CA SER A 243 14.26 35.59 15.20
C SER A 243 13.90 36.13 13.81
N GLY A 244 13.12 35.42 13.00
CA GLY A 244 12.83 35.74 11.59
C GLY A 244 13.97 35.41 10.61
N ARG A 245 15.02 34.71 11.07
CA ARG A 245 16.12 34.22 10.21
C ARG A 245 15.83 32.79 9.76
N PHE A 246 16.30 32.41 8.58
CA PHE A 246 16.14 31.07 8.04
C PHE A 246 17.41 30.25 8.22
N LEU A 247 17.27 29.00 8.62
CA LEU A 247 18.37 28.05 8.81
C LEU A 247 18.23 26.91 7.81
N LEU A 248 19.32 26.63 7.10
CA LEU A 248 19.57 25.38 6.39
C LEU A 248 20.55 24.55 7.20
N THR A 249 20.14 23.35 7.57
CA THR A 249 21.01 22.30 8.14
C THR A 249 21.12 21.17 7.13
N PHE A 250 22.30 20.60 6.95
CA PHE A 250 22.49 19.49 6.02
C PHE A 250 23.64 18.59 6.43
N ASP A 251 23.68 17.38 5.90
CA ASP A 251 24.81 16.46 6.05
C ASP A 251 25.53 16.31 4.71
N LEU A 252 26.85 16.46 4.73
CA LEU A 252 27.72 16.26 3.58
C LEU A 252 28.60 15.04 3.84
N SER A 253 28.68 14.13 2.87
CA SER A 253 29.55 12.96 2.94
C SER A 253 30.47 12.90 1.74
N ASP A 254 31.74 12.60 1.96
CA ASP A 254 32.65 12.20 0.88
C ASP A 254 32.92 10.68 0.97
N ALA A 255 33.93 10.18 0.27
CA ALA A 255 34.28 8.75 0.30
C ALA A 255 34.90 8.29 1.63
N THR A 256 35.30 9.23 2.50
CA THR A 256 36.15 8.99 3.68
C THR A 256 35.45 9.25 5.01
N ASP A 257 34.66 10.33 5.11
CA ASP A 257 33.95 10.75 6.32
C ASP A 257 32.79 11.70 5.94
N GLY A 258 32.12 12.28 6.94
CA GLY A 258 31.00 13.19 6.75
C GLY A 258 31.02 14.34 7.74
N ILE A 259 30.36 15.45 7.41
CA ILE A 259 30.25 16.61 8.28
C ILE A 259 28.89 17.26 8.14
N SER A 260 28.28 17.61 9.27
CA SER A 260 27.06 18.41 9.27
C SER A 260 27.39 19.87 8.97
N GLY A 261 26.58 20.48 8.12
CA GLY A 261 26.69 21.86 7.66
C GLY A 261 25.52 22.73 8.11
N LYS A 262 25.79 24.01 8.35
CA LYS A 262 24.79 25.04 8.65
C LYS A 262 25.00 26.28 7.77
N ALA A 263 23.91 26.80 7.22
CA ALA A 263 23.88 28.10 6.55
C ALA A 263 22.68 28.92 7.03
N PHE A 264 22.90 30.22 7.24
CA PHE A 264 21.87 31.14 7.72
C PHE A 264 21.54 32.17 6.64
N PHE A 265 20.26 32.47 6.50
CA PHE A 265 19.74 33.44 5.55
C PHE A 265 18.80 34.41 6.24
N ASP A 266 18.83 35.68 5.83
CA ASP A 266 18.00 36.73 6.42
C ASP A 266 16.79 37.07 5.53
N GLU A 267 16.78 36.64 4.27
CA GLU A 267 15.75 36.95 3.27
C GLU A 267 14.96 35.69 2.85
N GLN A 268 13.63 35.74 2.96
CA GLN A 268 12.72 34.63 2.59
C GLN A 268 12.83 34.24 1.11
N GLU A 269 12.94 35.22 0.20
CA GLU A 269 13.01 34.96 -1.25
C GLU A 269 14.30 34.19 -1.59
N GLN A 270 15.42 34.58 -0.99
CA GLN A 270 16.69 33.87 -1.12
C GLN A 270 16.59 32.43 -0.59
N PHE A 271 15.96 32.26 0.57
CA PHE A 271 15.74 30.96 1.20
C PHE A 271 14.85 30.03 0.37
N ASN A 272 13.74 30.52 -0.19
CA ASN A 272 12.86 29.75 -1.06
C ASN A 272 13.59 29.28 -2.32
N ARG A 273 14.40 30.14 -2.93
CA ARG A 273 15.21 29.80 -4.10
C ARG A 273 16.24 28.71 -3.79
N ILE A 274 16.92 28.79 -2.65
CA ILE A 274 17.92 27.78 -2.25
C ILE A 274 17.25 26.44 -1.93
N SER A 275 16.13 26.48 -1.21
CA SER A 275 15.37 25.28 -0.85
C SER A 275 14.86 24.54 -2.10
N GLY A 276 14.47 25.27 -3.15
CA GLY A 276 14.10 24.68 -4.44
C GLY A 276 15.30 24.18 -5.28
N ALA A 277 16.52 24.61 -4.98
CA ALA A 277 17.73 24.24 -5.72
C ALA A 277 18.47 23.01 -5.17
N LEU A 278 18.13 22.56 -3.95
CA LEU A 278 18.76 21.44 -3.26
C LEU A 278 17.98 20.14 -3.47
N ALA A 279 18.71 19.04 -3.64
CA ALA A 279 18.15 17.69 -3.72
C ALA A 279 19.11 16.71 -3.04
N GLN A 280 18.55 15.70 -2.37
CA GLN A 280 19.32 14.63 -1.77
C GLN A 280 20.11 13.87 -2.86
N GLY A 281 21.35 13.50 -2.57
CA GLY A 281 22.25 12.85 -3.52
C GLY A 281 22.97 13.80 -4.48
N MET A 282 22.75 15.12 -4.36
CA MET A 282 23.46 16.13 -5.15
C MET A 282 24.92 16.22 -4.73
N LEU A 283 25.84 16.18 -5.70
CA LEU A 283 27.24 16.53 -5.46
C LEU A 283 27.39 18.03 -5.34
N VAL A 284 27.96 18.48 -4.22
CA VAL A 284 28.18 19.90 -3.94
C VAL A 284 29.61 20.14 -3.50
N LYS A 285 30.10 21.32 -3.84
CA LYS A 285 31.33 21.90 -3.29
C LYS A 285 30.94 22.98 -2.31
N VAL A 286 31.41 22.88 -1.07
CA VAL A 286 31.10 23.84 -0.01
C VAL A 286 32.38 24.49 0.49
N LYS A 287 32.27 25.77 0.86
CA LYS A 287 33.35 26.51 1.52
C LYS A 287 32.81 27.13 2.81
N GLY A 288 33.57 27.00 3.89
CA GLY A 288 33.15 27.52 5.18
C GLY A 288 34.20 27.40 6.28
N THR A 289 33.70 27.45 7.52
CA THR A 289 34.50 27.34 8.74
C THR A 289 33.94 26.21 9.60
N VAL A 290 34.79 25.26 9.99
CA VAL A 290 34.47 24.17 10.91
C VAL A 290 34.70 24.66 12.34
N GLN A 291 33.66 24.58 13.18
CA GLN A 291 33.71 25.00 14.59
C GLN A 291 32.93 24.02 15.44
N TYR A 292 33.27 23.91 16.73
CA TYR A 292 32.52 23.09 17.65
C TYR A 292 31.17 23.77 17.99
N ASP A 293 30.06 23.13 17.62
CA ASP A 293 28.74 23.62 17.93
C ASP A 293 28.24 23.01 19.24
N LYS A 294 28.04 23.86 20.25
CA LYS A 294 27.59 23.46 21.58
C LYS A 294 26.21 22.80 21.61
N PHE A 295 25.37 23.06 20.60
CA PHE A 295 24.03 22.49 20.51
C PHE A 295 24.06 21.05 19.98
N SER A 296 24.76 20.81 18.87
CA SER A 296 24.93 19.46 18.31
C SER A 296 26.01 18.65 19.05
N LYS A 297 26.86 19.31 19.84
CA LYS A 297 28.01 18.73 20.55
C LYS A 297 29.03 18.07 19.61
N ASP A 298 29.14 18.59 18.40
CA ASP A 298 30.01 18.06 17.34
C ASP A 298 30.61 19.21 16.51
N LEU A 299 31.64 18.91 15.72
CA LEU A 299 32.23 19.83 14.75
C LEU A 299 31.26 20.03 13.58
N VAL A 300 30.83 21.27 13.37
CA VAL A 300 29.88 21.66 12.33
C VAL A 300 30.53 22.63 11.36
N LEU A 301 30.28 22.43 10.07
CA LEU A 301 30.69 23.34 9.01
C LEU A 301 29.69 24.50 8.86
N PHE A 302 30.09 25.70 9.24
CA PHE A 302 29.35 26.92 8.92
C PHE A 302 29.70 27.36 7.51
N VAL A 303 28.74 27.24 6.59
CA VAL A 303 28.96 27.41 5.15
C VAL A 303 28.69 28.83 4.68
N ASP A 304 29.71 29.41 4.04
CA ASP A 304 29.63 30.74 3.41
C ASP A 304 29.22 30.64 1.94
N SER A 305 29.53 29.52 1.27
CA SER A 305 29.29 29.35 -0.15
C SER A 305 29.11 27.88 -0.52
N MET A 306 28.17 27.61 -1.43
CA MET A 306 27.88 26.28 -1.96
C MET A 306 27.73 26.35 -3.47
N CYS A 307 28.40 25.44 -4.17
CA CYS A 307 28.32 25.26 -5.60
C CYS A 307 27.87 23.84 -5.94
N ARG A 308 27.03 23.67 -6.96
CA ARG A 308 26.72 22.37 -7.55
C ARG A 308 27.93 21.85 -8.32
N LEU A 309 28.23 20.57 -8.17
CA LEU A 309 29.17 19.85 -9.01
C LEU A 309 28.40 18.96 -9.97
N GLU A 310 28.92 18.79 -11.18
CA GLU A 310 28.38 17.80 -12.13
C GLU A 310 28.81 16.41 -11.68
N LYS A 311 27.86 15.49 -11.59
CA LYS A 311 28.12 14.07 -11.36
C LYS A 311 28.39 13.43 -12.72
N THR A 312 29.62 13.00 -12.98
CA THR A 312 29.90 12.18 -14.16
C THR A 312 29.29 10.80 -13.93
N GLU A 313 28.21 10.50 -14.63
CA GLU A 313 27.60 9.18 -14.58
C GLU A 313 28.28 8.24 -15.58
N ARG A 314 28.45 6.97 -15.21
CA ARG A 314 28.99 5.96 -16.11
C ARG A 314 28.01 5.69 -17.24
N MET A 315 28.51 5.68 -18.47
CA MET A 315 27.74 5.42 -19.69
C MET A 315 28.35 4.26 -20.48
N ASP A 316 27.52 3.54 -21.22
CA ASP A 316 27.94 2.52 -22.17
C ASP A 316 27.83 3.10 -23.58
N ASP A 317 28.98 3.48 -24.14
CA ASP A 317 29.07 4.14 -25.45
C ASP A 317 29.40 3.14 -26.60
N ALA A 318 29.27 1.83 -26.35
CA ALA A 318 29.51 0.82 -27.38
C ALA A 318 28.46 0.91 -28.50
N GLU A 319 28.91 0.74 -29.75
CA GLU A 319 28.01 0.73 -30.93
C GLU A 319 26.97 -0.40 -30.85
N LEU A 320 27.40 -1.57 -30.39
CA LEU A 320 26.55 -2.70 -30.05
C LEU A 320 26.73 -3.03 -28.58
N THR A 321 25.66 -2.85 -27.82
CA THR A 321 25.62 -3.03 -26.37
C THR A 321 25.33 -4.49 -26.01
N ARG A 322 25.84 -4.93 -24.86
CA ARG A 322 25.57 -6.27 -24.34
C ARG A 322 24.19 -6.45 -23.72
N VAL A 323 23.89 -7.68 -23.30
CA VAL A 323 22.74 -8.03 -22.45
C VAL A 323 23.27 -8.70 -21.18
N GLU A 324 22.81 -8.24 -20.03
CA GLU A 324 23.09 -8.91 -18.75
C GLU A 324 22.09 -10.04 -18.52
N LEU A 325 22.61 -11.25 -18.30
CA LEU A 325 21.81 -12.47 -18.10
C LEU A 325 21.87 -12.98 -16.65
N HIS A 326 22.68 -12.37 -15.78
CA HIS A 326 22.84 -12.76 -14.39
C HIS A 326 22.94 -11.50 -13.50
N ALA A 327 21.83 -11.13 -12.87
CA ALA A 327 21.75 -9.94 -12.03
C ALA A 327 20.79 -10.10 -10.86
N HIS A 328 21.25 -9.65 -9.70
CA HIS A 328 20.57 -9.67 -8.41
C HIS A 328 20.08 -8.28 -8.02
N THR A 329 19.00 -8.26 -7.28
CA THR A 329 18.34 -7.07 -6.77
C THR A 329 18.28 -7.12 -5.26
N ARG A 330 17.77 -6.03 -4.64
CA ARG A 330 17.44 -5.98 -3.20
C ARG A 330 16.60 -7.15 -2.68
N MET A 331 15.96 -7.94 -3.55
CA MET A 331 15.21 -9.14 -3.16
C MET A 331 16.08 -10.38 -2.93
N SER A 332 17.33 -10.39 -3.39
CA SER A 332 18.35 -11.36 -2.96
C SER A 332 18.71 -11.09 -1.49
N ASN A 333 18.23 -11.98 -0.61
CA ASN A 333 18.14 -11.74 0.83
C ASN A 333 19.49 -11.40 1.48
N MET A 334 19.59 -10.17 2.02
CA MET A 334 20.82 -9.66 2.65
C MET A 334 22.06 -9.85 1.76
N ASP A 335 21.95 -9.61 0.46
CA ASP A 335 23.05 -9.81 -0.49
C ASP A 335 23.25 -8.63 -1.46
N ALA A 336 22.35 -8.47 -2.43
CA ALA A 336 22.42 -7.38 -3.39
C ALA A 336 21.76 -6.10 -2.86
N VAL A 337 22.32 -4.95 -3.23
CA VAL A 337 21.92 -3.63 -2.72
C VAL A 337 21.27 -2.73 -3.76
N VAL A 338 21.34 -3.12 -5.04
CA VAL A 338 20.71 -2.37 -6.14
C VAL A 338 19.22 -2.67 -6.24
N SER A 339 18.40 -1.63 -6.28
CA SER A 339 16.96 -1.78 -6.58
C SER A 339 16.76 -2.17 -8.04
N VAL A 340 15.79 -3.04 -8.32
CA VAL A 340 15.46 -3.43 -9.71
C VAL A 340 15.13 -2.22 -10.60
N LYS A 341 14.50 -1.19 -10.03
CA LYS A 341 14.23 0.08 -10.71
C LYS A 341 15.50 0.74 -11.27
N LYS A 342 16.49 1.01 -10.41
CA LYS A 342 17.77 1.63 -10.82
C LYS A 342 18.54 0.76 -11.82
N LEU A 343 18.50 -0.56 -11.64
CA LEU A 343 19.16 -1.52 -12.52
C LEU A 343 18.60 -1.45 -13.95
N ILE A 344 17.27 -1.54 -14.08
CA ILE A 344 16.56 -1.46 -15.37
C ILE A 344 16.71 -0.08 -16.02
N GLN A 345 16.58 1.00 -15.25
CA GLN A 345 16.77 2.36 -15.74
C GLN A 345 18.19 2.57 -16.30
N THR A 346 19.19 1.98 -15.65
CA THR A 346 20.58 2.07 -16.12
C THR A 346 20.79 1.26 -17.39
N ALA A 347 20.27 0.02 -17.46
CA ALA A 347 20.32 -0.79 -18.67
C ALA A 347 19.66 -0.10 -19.87
N ALA A 348 18.49 0.51 -19.65
CA ALA A 348 17.79 1.28 -20.68
C ALA A 348 18.59 2.52 -21.12
N ARG A 349 19.16 3.27 -20.17
CA ARG A 349 20.03 4.42 -20.47
C ARG A 349 21.31 4.04 -21.22
N TRP A 350 21.83 2.85 -20.96
CA TRP A 350 22.97 2.26 -21.67
C TRP A 350 22.57 1.58 -22.99
N ASN A 351 21.32 1.71 -23.43
CA ASN A 351 20.79 1.09 -24.65
C ASN A 351 20.98 -0.43 -24.71
N HIS A 352 21.00 -1.13 -23.56
CA HIS A 352 20.97 -2.60 -23.54
C HIS A 352 19.57 -3.05 -24.02
N PRO A 353 19.46 -4.02 -24.96
CA PRO A 353 18.16 -4.40 -25.53
C PRO A 353 17.29 -5.19 -24.55
N ALA A 354 17.91 -5.85 -23.57
CA ALA A 354 17.24 -6.62 -22.53
C ALA A 354 18.09 -6.68 -21.26
N ILE A 355 17.46 -7.07 -20.15
CA ILE A 355 18.14 -7.39 -18.89
C ILE A 355 17.43 -8.54 -18.17
N ALA A 356 18.19 -9.50 -17.63
CA ALA A 356 17.66 -10.56 -16.80
C ALA A 356 17.64 -10.18 -15.32
N ILE A 357 16.63 -10.67 -14.60
CA ILE A 357 16.52 -10.57 -13.14
C ILE A 357 16.55 -11.99 -12.59
N THR A 358 17.58 -12.33 -11.81
CA THR A 358 17.91 -13.69 -11.38
C THR A 358 18.19 -13.76 -9.88
N ASP A 359 17.28 -13.20 -9.07
CA ASP A 359 17.46 -13.18 -7.61
C ASP A 359 17.62 -14.60 -7.00
N HIS A 360 18.34 -14.66 -5.88
CA HIS A 360 18.66 -15.92 -5.19
C HIS A 360 17.40 -16.61 -4.65
N GLY A 361 17.02 -17.71 -5.30
CA GLY A 361 15.93 -18.59 -4.89
C GLY A 361 14.54 -17.96 -4.93
N VAL A 362 14.39 -16.70 -5.37
CA VAL A 362 13.15 -15.93 -5.28
C VAL A 362 12.87 -15.14 -6.55
N VAL A 363 11.64 -14.69 -6.72
CA VAL A 363 11.19 -13.91 -7.90
C VAL A 363 10.49 -12.61 -7.52
N GLN A 364 10.66 -12.14 -6.27
CA GLN A 364 9.88 -11.06 -5.67
C GLN A 364 10.05 -9.70 -6.36
N ALA A 365 11.12 -9.49 -7.12
CA ALA A 365 11.35 -8.26 -7.88
C ALA A 365 10.52 -8.17 -9.18
N PHE A 366 9.88 -9.27 -9.62
CA PHE A 366 9.21 -9.33 -10.92
C PHE A 366 8.09 -8.28 -11.12
N PRO A 367 7.21 -8.02 -10.14
CA PRO A 367 6.15 -7.01 -10.30
C PRO A 367 6.72 -5.63 -10.57
N GLU A 368 7.65 -5.17 -9.72
CA GLU A 368 8.34 -3.88 -9.90
C GLU A 368 9.17 -3.85 -11.20
N ALA A 369 9.85 -4.95 -11.53
CA ALA A 369 10.63 -5.07 -12.77
C ALA A 369 9.76 -4.82 -14.00
N HIS A 370 8.58 -5.43 -14.05
CA HIS A 370 7.64 -5.25 -15.16
C HIS A 370 7.17 -3.80 -15.30
N GLU A 371 6.77 -3.18 -14.19
CA GLU A 371 6.27 -1.80 -14.19
C GLU A 371 7.33 -0.80 -14.65
N VAL A 372 8.58 -0.98 -14.21
CA VAL A 372 9.68 -0.09 -14.60
C VAL A 372 10.08 -0.34 -16.05
N ALA A 373 10.19 -1.61 -16.46
CA ALA A 373 10.56 -1.97 -17.82
C ALA A 373 9.56 -1.46 -18.85
N ALA A 374 8.25 -1.54 -18.55
CA ALA A 374 7.21 -0.99 -19.42
C ALA A 374 7.34 0.53 -19.61
N LYS A 375 7.80 1.28 -18.59
CA LYS A 375 8.05 2.72 -18.68
C LYS A 375 9.34 3.05 -19.44
N CYS A 376 10.36 2.21 -19.28
CA CYS A 376 11.67 2.42 -19.90
C CYS A 376 11.79 1.84 -21.32
N GLY A 377 10.83 1.02 -21.76
CA GLY A 377 10.86 0.39 -23.09
C GLY A 377 11.92 -0.70 -23.26
N ILE A 378 12.39 -1.31 -22.18
CA ILE A 378 13.40 -2.37 -22.18
C ILE A 378 12.77 -3.74 -21.89
N LYS A 379 13.27 -4.80 -22.53
CA LYS A 379 12.81 -6.17 -22.29
C LYS A 379 13.39 -6.73 -20.99
N VAL A 380 12.55 -7.30 -20.15
CA VAL A 380 12.98 -8.05 -18.95
C VAL A 380 12.94 -9.54 -19.25
N ILE A 381 14.02 -10.24 -18.89
CA ILE A 381 14.10 -11.70 -18.88
C ILE A 381 13.87 -12.15 -17.43
N TYR A 382 12.71 -12.73 -17.18
CA TYR A 382 12.30 -13.18 -15.85
C TYR A 382 13.00 -14.49 -15.49
N GLY A 383 13.78 -14.49 -14.41
CA GLY A 383 14.49 -15.68 -13.96
C GLY A 383 14.75 -15.74 -12.46
N MET A 384 15.56 -16.71 -12.07
CA MET A 384 15.97 -16.95 -10.70
C MET A 384 17.32 -17.65 -10.72
N GLU A 385 18.20 -17.32 -9.79
CA GLU A 385 19.33 -18.18 -9.47
C GLU A 385 18.91 -19.19 -8.40
N GLY A 386 18.71 -20.45 -8.80
CA GLY A 386 18.24 -21.53 -7.94
C GLY A 386 19.37 -22.30 -7.25
N TYR A 387 19.02 -23.02 -6.19
CA TYR A 387 19.93 -23.94 -5.48
C TYR A 387 19.62 -25.40 -5.84
N LEU A 388 20.26 -25.92 -6.88
CA LEU A 388 20.07 -27.27 -7.40
C LEU A 388 20.75 -28.32 -6.49
N PHE A 389 20.10 -29.46 -6.26
CA PHE A 389 20.74 -30.63 -5.66
C PHE A 389 20.27 -31.93 -6.32
N ASP A 390 21.08 -32.98 -6.18
CA ASP A 390 20.73 -34.34 -6.63
C ASP A 390 20.11 -35.14 -5.49
N ASN A 391 20.89 -35.96 -4.80
CA ASN A 391 20.40 -36.83 -3.72
C ASN A 391 20.61 -36.25 -2.32
N GLU A 392 21.71 -35.51 -2.12
CA GLU A 392 22.06 -34.95 -0.82
C GLU A 392 21.61 -33.50 -0.71
N ILE A 393 20.48 -33.25 -0.06
CA ILE A 393 19.96 -31.88 0.14
C ILE A 393 20.94 -30.96 0.87
N ASN A 394 21.98 -31.48 1.54
CA ASN A 394 23.02 -30.68 2.20
C ASN A 394 24.01 -30.03 1.21
N ARG A 395 24.18 -30.61 0.03
CA ARG A 395 25.04 -30.08 -1.04
C ARG A 395 24.17 -29.48 -2.12
N SER A 396 24.44 -28.25 -2.50
CA SER A 396 23.71 -27.57 -3.58
C SER A 396 24.64 -26.77 -4.47
N TYR A 397 24.24 -26.65 -5.73
CA TYR A 397 24.89 -25.90 -6.79
C TYR A 397 24.00 -24.75 -7.22
N HIS A 398 24.60 -23.64 -7.65
CA HIS A 398 23.83 -22.57 -8.27
C HIS A 398 23.45 -22.95 -9.70
N ILE A 399 22.30 -22.47 -10.15
CA ILE A 399 21.80 -22.64 -11.52
C ILE A 399 20.98 -21.41 -11.90
N VAL A 400 21.19 -20.86 -13.09
CA VAL A 400 20.34 -19.80 -13.62
C VAL A 400 19.16 -20.43 -14.34
N ILE A 401 17.94 -20.06 -13.96
CA ILE A 401 16.69 -20.57 -14.55
C ILE A 401 15.92 -19.39 -15.10
N LEU A 402 15.77 -19.31 -16.43
CA LEU A 402 15.10 -18.21 -17.12
C LEU A 402 13.79 -18.69 -17.76
N ALA A 403 12.70 -17.95 -17.57
CA ALA A 403 11.39 -18.27 -18.14
C ALA A 403 11.30 -17.78 -19.59
N LYS A 404 11.31 -18.71 -20.55
CA LYS A 404 11.20 -18.44 -22.00
C LYS A 404 9.87 -17.79 -22.37
N ASN A 405 8.79 -18.26 -21.75
CA ASN A 405 7.41 -17.88 -22.05
C ASN A 405 6.51 -18.04 -20.82
N SER A 406 5.21 -17.77 -20.97
CA SER A 406 4.26 -17.85 -19.86
C SER A 406 4.13 -19.25 -19.22
N VAL A 407 4.40 -20.33 -19.97
CA VAL A 407 4.45 -21.70 -19.41
C VAL A 407 5.68 -21.86 -18.52
N GLY A 408 6.84 -21.41 -19.01
CA GLY A 408 8.07 -21.35 -18.24
C GLY A 408 7.93 -20.52 -16.96
N LEU A 409 7.25 -19.37 -17.02
CA LEU A 409 6.99 -18.55 -15.84
C LEU A 409 6.19 -19.29 -14.77
N ARG A 410 5.12 -20.00 -15.16
CA ARG A 410 4.32 -20.80 -14.22
C ARG A 410 5.13 -21.94 -13.61
N ASN A 411 5.96 -22.60 -14.42
CA ASN A 411 6.87 -23.63 -13.95
C ASN A 411 7.92 -23.08 -12.99
N LEU A 412 8.45 -21.89 -13.26
CA LEU A 412 9.35 -21.18 -12.35
C LEU A 412 8.65 -20.90 -11.01
N TYR A 413 7.39 -20.45 -11.02
CA TYR A 413 6.61 -20.23 -9.79
C TYR A 413 6.37 -21.52 -9.01
N ARG A 414 6.13 -22.65 -9.69
CA ARG A 414 6.03 -23.97 -9.04
C ARG A 414 7.34 -24.39 -8.40
N LEU A 415 8.47 -24.19 -9.08
CA LEU A 415 9.79 -24.51 -8.56
C LEU A 415 10.13 -23.66 -7.32
N VAL A 416 9.85 -22.36 -7.36
CA VAL A 416 9.97 -21.47 -6.18
C VAL A 416 9.09 -21.96 -5.04
N SER A 417 7.87 -22.40 -5.33
CA SER A 417 6.95 -22.87 -4.29
C SER A 417 7.40 -24.19 -3.66
N LEU A 418 7.82 -25.15 -4.49
CA LEU A 418 8.36 -26.42 -4.02
C LEU A 418 9.62 -26.23 -3.18
N SER A 419 10.49 -25.29 -3.56
CA SER A 419 11.74 -25.01 -2.86
C SER A 419 11.53 -24.38 -1.48
N HIS A 420 10.49 -23.56 -1.29
CA HIS A 420 10.17 -22.94 0.00
C HIS A 420 9.24 -23.77 0.89
N LEU A 421 8.42 -24.67 0.31
CA LEU A 421 7.48 -25.48 1.10
C LEU A 421 8.06 -26.84 1.48
N LYS A 422 8.66 -27.55 0.52
CA LYS A 422 9.06 -28.96 0.71
C LYS A 422 10.56 -29.15 0.89
N TYR A 423 11.35 -28.35 0.19
CA TYR A 423 12.80 -28.51 0.12
C TYR A 423 13.55 -27.33 0.74
N MET A 424 12.90 -26.60 1.65
CA MET A 424 13.52 -25.54 2.40
C MET A 424 14.53 -26.14 3.39
N HIS A 425 15.76 -25.65 3.33
CA HIS A 425 16.80 -25.98 4.29
C HIS A 425 17.33 -24.67 4.91
N ARG A 426 18.61 -24.38 4.73
CA ARG A 426 19.18 -23.04 4.98
C ARG A 426 18.84 -22.06 3.86
N THR A 427 18.59 -22.59 2.67
CA THR A 427 18.22 -21.90 1.44
C THR A 427 17.11 -22.72 0.75
N PRO A 428 16.30 -22.12 -0.13
CA PRO A 428 15.24 -22.83 -0.84
C PRO A 428 15.83 -23.68 -1.97
N ARG A 429 15.90 -25.00 -1.80
CA ARG A 429 16.60 -25.90 -2.73
C ARG A 429 15.66 -26.61 -3.70
N ILE A 430 16.17 -26.95 -4.89
CA ILE A 430 15.41 -27.57 -5.96
C ILE A 430 16.07 -28.91 -6.30
N PRO A 431 15.37 -30.05 -6.17
CA PRO A 431 15.91 -31.32 -6.64
C PRO A 431 15.94 -31.33 -8.17
N ARG A 432 17.01 -31.87 -8.78
CA ARG A 432 17.14 -31.96 -10.24
C ARG A 432 15.96 -32.66 -10.89
N THR A 433 15.39 -33.67 -10.23
CA THR A 433 14.19 -34.38 -10.71
C THR A 433 12.98 -33.46 -10.84
N ALA A 434 12.72 -32.58 -9.87
CA ALA A 434 11.61 -31.62 -9.96
C ALA A 434 11.87 -30.55 -11.02
N LEU A 435 13.12 -30.10 -11.18
CA LEU A 435 13.50 -29.18 -12.26
C LEU A 435 13.25 -29.80 -13.64
N ILE A 436 13.62 -31.07 -13.83
CA ILE A 436 13.38 -31.80 -15.09
C ILE A 436 11.87 -31.93 -15.37
N GLU A 437 11.08 -32.27 -14.36
CA GLU A 437 9.61 -32.37 -14.47
C GLU A 437 8.97 -31.05 -14.90
N HIS A 438 9.52 -29.92 -14.45
CA HIS A 438 9.02 -28.58 -14.74
C HIS A 438 9.86 -27.83 -15.79
N ARG A 439 10.68 -28.52 -16.58
CA ARG A 439 11.64 -27.88 -17.51
C ARG A 439 10.97 -27.18 -18.68
N GLU A 440 9.74 -27.53 -19.04
CA GLU A 440 9.05 -26.94 -20.19
C GLU A 440 8.99 -25.41 -20.07
N GLY A 441 9.43 -24.72 -21.12
CA GLY A 441 9.48 -23.26 -21.18
C GLY A 441 10.59 -22.62 -20.35
N LEU A 442 11.53 -23.39 -19.77
CA LEU A 442 12.69 -22.87 -19.06
C LEU A 442 13.96 -22.97 -19.89
N ILE A 443 14.86 -22.01 -19.73
CA ILE A 443 16.23 -21.99 -20.28
C ILE A 443 17.20 -22.00 -19.09
N LEU A 444 18.17 -22.91 -19.10
CA LEU A 444 19.11 -23.14 -18.00
C LEU A 444 20.52 -22.65 -18.33
N GLY A 445 21.08 -21.82 -17.45
CA GLY A 445 22.48 -21.38 -17.47
C GLY A 445 23.34 -22.09 -16.42
N SER A 446 24.63 -22.28 -16.70
CA SER A 446 25.55 -22.98 -15.79
C SER A 446 25.95 -22.19 -14.53
N ALA A 447 25.51 -20.93 -14.39
CA ALA A 447 25.72 -20.05 -13.25
C ALA A 447 27.19 -19.67 -12.95
N CYS A 448 27.44 -19.24 -11.72
CA CYS A 448 28.72 -18.73 -11.22
C CYS A 448 29.67 -19.84 -10.75
N GLU A 449 30.67 -19.49 -9.94
CA GLU A 449 31.63 -20.42 -9.37
C GLU A 449 31.03 -21.39 -8.34
N ALA A 450 29.86 -21.05 -7.79
CA ALA A 450 29.05 -21.96 -7.00
C ALA A 450 28.24 -22.95 -7.87
N GLY A 451 28.23 -22.78 -9.19
CA GLY A 451 27.62 -23.67 -10.17
C GLY A 451 28.31 -25.02 -10.27
N GLU A 452 27.56 -26.03 -10.74
CA GLU A 452 28.02 -27.42 -10.82
C GLU A 452 29.25 -27.57 -11.73
N LEU A 453 29.20 -26.94 -12.91
CA LEU A 453 30.25 -27.03 -13.91
C LEU A 453 31.58 -26.42 -13.44
N ILE A 454 31.55 -25.19 -12.92
CA ILE A 454 32.78 -24.52 -12.47
C ILE A 454 33.40 -25.26 -11.28
N ARG A 455 32.58 -25.74 -10.32
CA ARG A 455 33.09 -26.56 -9.21
C ARG A 455 33.73 -27.86 -9.70
N ALA A 456 33.14 -28.52 -10.70
CA ALA A 456 33.74 -29.72 -11.29
C ALA A 456 35.09 -29.42 -11.95
N ILE A 457 35.22 -28.30 -12.66
CA ILE A 457 36.50 -27.87 -13.26
C ILE A 457 37.55 -27.60 -12.17
N VAL A 458 37.20 -26.85 -11.12
CA VAL A 458 38.10 -26.56 -10.00
C VAL A 458 38.54 -27.83 -9.27
N ASN A 459 37.64 -28.80 -9.14
CA ASN A 459 37.93 -30.11 -8.56
C ASN A 459 38.67 -31.08 -9.50
N GLN A 460 39.06 -30.61 -10.70
CA GLN A 460 39.78 -31.41 -11.71
C GLN A 460 39.03 -32.68 -12.13
N ALA A 461 37.70 -32.56 -12.27
CA ALA A 461 36.85 -33.63 -12.79
C ALA A 461 37.30 -34.12 -14.16
N SER A 462 36.93 -35.36 -14.49
CA SER A 462 37.27 -35.96 -15.79
C SER A 462 36.58 -35.23 -16.94
N GLU A 463 37.15 -35.29 -18.14
CA GLU A 463 36.55 -34.64 -19.31
C GLU A 463 35.16 -35.21 -19.66
N GLU A 464 34.94 -36.51 -19.43
CA GLU A 464 33.65 -37.16 -19.62
C GLU A 464 32.58 -36.59 -18.67
N GLU A 465 32.93 -36.45 -17.39
CA GLU A 465 32.05 -35.86 -16.36
C GLU A 465 31.73 -34.39 -16.67
N LEU A 466 32.72 -33.60 -17.12
CA LEU A 466 32.52 -32.21 -17.51
C LEU A 466 31.57 -32.08 -18.70
N LEU A 467 31.67 -32.97 -19.69
CA LEU A 467 30.76 -33.00 -20.84
C LEU A 467 29.34 -33.40 -20.43
N GLU A 468 29.21 -34.37 -19.52
CA GLU A 468 27.91 -34.78 -18.96
C GLU A 468 27.23 -33.62 -18.24
N ILE A 469 27.93 -32.96 -17.31
CA ILE A 469 27.40 -31.81 -16.57
C ILE A 469 27.03 -30.67 -17.54
N ALA A 470 27.93 -30.30 -18.45
CA ALA A 470 27.69 -29.21 -19.40
C ALA A 470 26.53 -29.51 -20.37
N SER A 471 26.27 -30.79 -20.67
CA SER A 471 25.16 -31.20 -21.56
C SER A 471 23.78 -30.80 -21.01
N PHE A 472 23.62 -30.71 -19.69
CA PHE A 472 22.37 -30.42 -19.01
C PHE A 472 21.86 -28.98 -19.20
N TYR A 473 22.76 -28.02 -19.42
CA TYR A 473 22.46 -26.59 -19.51
C TYR A 473 22.18 -26.15 -20.95
N ASP A 474 21.32 -25.17 -21.18
CA ASP A 474 21.04 -24.67 -22.54
C ASP A 474 22.12 -23.70 -23.04
N TYR A 475 22.76 -22.98 -22.12
CA TYR A 475 23.94 -22.16 -22.37
C TYR A 475 24.92 -22.24 -21.19
N LEU A 476 26.19 -21.91 -21.43
CA LEU A 476 27.24 -21.92 -20.41
C LEU A 476 27.68 -20.50 -20.07
N GLU A 477 28.00 -20.26 -18.81
CA GLU A 477 28.41 -18.96 -18.28
C GLU A 477 29.89 -18.94 -17.93
N ILE A 478 30.51 -17.78 -18.17
CA ILE A 478 31.82 -17.41 -17.63
C ILE A 478 31.71 -16.02 -17.00
N GLN A 479 32.49 -15.77 -15.94
CA GLN A 479 32.51 -14.48 -15.25
C GLN A 479 33.90 -13.83 -15.32
N PRO A 480 33.99 -12.50 -15.15
CA PRO A 480 35.24 -11.79 -14.92
C PRO A 480 36.09 -12.48 -13.85
N ILE A 481 37.41 -12.58 -14.07
CA ILE A 481 38.30 -13.31 -13.14
C ILE A 481 38.27 -12.70 -11.74
N ALA A 482 38.03 -11.38 -11.64
CA ALA A 482 37.92 -10.68 -10.39
C ALA A 482 36.74 -11.15 -9.52
N ASN A 483 35.66 -11.66 -10.12
CA ASN A 483 34.55 -12.27 -9.38
C ASN A 483 35.03 -13.50 -8.60
N ASN A 484 36.00 -14.23 -9.15
CA ASN A 484 36.53 -15.49 -8.64
C ASN A 484 37.89 -15.36 -7.95
N ALA A 485 38.36 -14.13 -7.68
CA ALA A 485 39.67 -13.87 -7.09
C ALA A 485 39.87 -14.53 -5.71
N PHE A 486 38.79 -14.82 -4.98
CA PHE A 486 38.84 -15.52 -3.71
C PHE A 486 39.33 -16.98 -3.84
N LEU A 487 39.12 -17.64 -4.99
CA LEU A 487 39.63 -19.00 -5.23
C LEU A 487 41.17 -19.04 -5.23
N VAL A 488 41.81 -17.96 -5.68
CA VAL A 488 43.27 -17.79 -5.60
C VAL A 488 43.69 -17.54 -4.15
N ARG A 489 42.96 -16.68 -3.42
CA ARG A 489 43.23 -16.40 -2.00
C ARG A 489 43.10 -17.65 -1.10
N GLU A 490 42.15 -18.52 -1.41
CA GLU A 490 41.93 -19.79 -0.71
C GLU A 490 42.88 -20.91 -1.15
N GLY A 491 43.72 -20.68 -2.17
CA GLY A 491 44.64 -21.69 -2.70
C GLY A 491 43.98 -22.82 -3.49
N LYS A 492 42.72 -22.64 -3.91
CA LYS A 492 42.02 -23.59 -4.81
C LYS A 492 42.47 -23.44 -6.25
N VAL A 493 42.92 -22.24 -6.63
CA VAL A 493 43.49 -21.91 -7.94
C VAL A 493 44.84 -21.24 -7.71
N ALA A 494 45.81 -21.50 -8.60
CA ALA A 494 47.19 -21.04 -8.39
C ALA A 494 47.37 -19.53 -8.51
N ASP A 495 46.77 -18.93 -9.54
CA ASP A 495 46.93 -17.53 -9.93
C ASP A 495 45.79 -17.09 -10.88
N ASP A 496 45.85 -15.83 -11.32
CA ASP A 496 44.92 -15.25 -12.30
C ASP A 496 44.87 -16.03 -13.62
N GLU A 497 45.99 -16.64 -14.03
CA GLU A 497 46.02 -17.47 -15.23
C GLU A 497 45.22 -18.76 -15.03
N GLY A 498 45.28 -19.36 -13.84
CA GLY A 498 44.39 -20.45 -13.45
C GLY A 498 42.91 -20.10 -13.58
N LEU A 499 42.49 -18.90 -13.19
CA LEU A 499 41.12 -18.42 -13.38
C LEU A 499 40.75 -18.28 -14.87
N ARG A 500 41.66 -17.74 -15.68
CA ARG A 500 41.47 -17.68 -17.15
C ARG A 500 41.40 -19.07 -17.78
N GLN A 501 42.14 -20.06 -17.26
CA GLN A 501 42.06 -21.44 -17.74
C GLN A 501 40.70 -22.07 -17.46
N ILE A 502 40.05 -21.76 -16.33
CA ILE A 502 38.67 -22.17 -16.07
C ILE A 502 37.74 -21.63 -17.16
N ASN A 503 37.81 -20.33 -17.46
CA ASN A 503 36.99 -19.69 -18.50
C ASN A 503 37.28 -20.29 -19.90
N ARG A 504 38.55 -20.55 -20.24
CA ARG A 504 38.91 -21.23 -21.50
C ARG A 504 38.37 -22.66 -21.55
N LYS A 505 38.37 -23.39 -20.44
CA LYS A 505 37.81 -24.75 -20.38
C LYS A 505 36.31 -24.74 -20.64
N VAL A 506 35.57 -23.79 -20.09
CA VAL A 506 34.14 -23.62 -20.40
C VAL A 506 33.92 -23.33 -21.89
N CYS A 507 34.74 -22.45 -22.48
CA CYS A 507 34.69 -22.16 -23.93
C CYS A 507 34.96 -23.40 -24.80
N GLU A 508 35.91 -24.23 -24.39
CA GLU A 508 36.23 -25.51 -25.04
C GLU A 508 35.03 -26.47 -25.00
N LEU A 509 34.41 -26.63 -23.82
CA LEU A 509 33.22 -27.47 -23.63
C LEU A 509 32.03 -26.96 -24.46
N GLY A 510 31.79 -25.65 -24.47
CA GLY A 510 30.74 -25.02 -25.28
C GLY A 510 30.93 -25.30 -26.78
N THR A 511 32.18 -25.23 -27.26
CA THR A 511 32.51 -25.56 -28.66
C THR A 511 32.27 -27.04 -28.96
N LYS A 512 32.68 -27.95 -28.06
CA LYS A 512 32.50 -29.40 -28.22
C LYS A 512 31.03 -29.83 -28.23
N LEU A 513 30.19 -29.15 -27.44
CA LEU A 513 28.77 -29.45 -27.29
C LEU A 513 27.86 -28.60 -28.20
N ASN A 514 28.44 -27.68 -28.99
CA ASN A 514 27.71 -26.70 -29.79
C ASN A 514 26.69 -25.90 -28.96
N LYS A 515 27.14 -25.42 -27.79
CA LYS A 515 26.35 -24.56 -26.88
C LYS A 515 26.92 -23.15 -26.88
N LEU A 516 26.03 -22.16 -26.78
CA LEU A 516 26.43 -20.77 -26.60
C LEU A 516 27.11 -20.61 -25.24
N VAL A 517 28.21 -19.85 -25.23
CA VAL A 517 28.90 -19.44 -24.02
C VAL A 517 28.73 -17.94 -23.88
N VAL A 518 28.38 -17.47 -22.70
CA VAL A 518 28.09 -16.05 -22.44
C VAL A 518 28.91 -15.52 -21.26
N ALA A 519 29.34 -14.28 -21.37
CA ALA A 519 29.98 -13.57 -20.29
C ALA A 519 28.94 -12.84 -19.44
N THR A 520 28.77 -13.25 -18.18
CA THR A 520 27.80 -12.66 -17.24
C THR A 520 28.49 -11.89 -16.12
N GLY A 521 27.80 -10.87 -15.59
CA GLY A 521 28.37 -9.96 -14.61
C GLY A 521 28.22 -10.43 -13.15
N ASP A 522 27.21 -11.26 -12.87
CA ASP A 522 26.77 -11.62 -11.52
C ASP A 522 26.50 -10.38 -10.65
N VAL A 523 25.68 -9.48 -11.19
CA VAL A 523 25.55 -8.10 -10.70
C VAL A 523 24.83 -8.06 -9.35
N HIS A 524 25.42 -7.41 -8.33
CA HIS A 524 24.85 -7.23 -6.99
C HIS A 524 24.70 -5.77 -6.57
N PHE A 525 25.41 -4.87 -7.26
CA PHE A 525 25.37 -3.42 -7.03
C PHE A 525 25.58 -2.64 -8.33
N LEU A 526 25.26 -1.35 -8.35
CA LEU A 526 25.21 -0.61 -9.62
C LEU A 526 26.59 -0.15 -10.06
N ASN A 527 27.30 0.57 -9.20
CA ASN A 527 28.61 1.15 -9.48
C ASN A 527 29.70 0.54 -8.58
N PRO A 528 30.98 0.59 -8.99
CA PRO A 528 32.07 0.04 -8.19
C PRO A 528 32.10 0.53 -6.72
N GLU A 529 31.79 1.81 -6.50
CA GLU A 529 31.74 2.43 -5.17
C GLU A 529 30.60 1.93 -4.27
N ASP A 530 29.55 1.32 -4.84
CA ASP A 530 28.42 0.79 -4.08
C ASP A 530 28.78 -0.51 -3.30
N GLU A 531 29.98 -1.05 -3.50
CA GLU A 531 30.48 -2.26 -2.79
C GLU A 531 30.41 -2.11 -1.26
N VAL A 532 30.61 -0.89 -0.77
CA VAL A 532 30.62 -0.58 0.67
C VAL A 532 29.32 -1.00 1.35
N PHE A 533 28.18 -0.89 0.67
CA PHE A 533 26.89 -1.27 1.23
C PHE A 533 26.80 -2.78 1.39
N ARG A 534 27.21 -3.54 0.37
CA ARG A 534 27.24 -5.01 0.43
C ARG A 534 28.23 -5.49 1.48
N ARG A 535 29.43 -4.91 1.54
CA ARG A 535 30.43 -5.20 2.59
C ARG A 535 29.86 -5.07 3.99
N ILE A 536 29.13 -3.99 4.29
CA ILE A 536 28.50 -3.75 5.59
C ILE A 536 27.45 -4.84 5.90
N LEU A 537 26.64 -5.22 4.90
CA LEU A 537 25.66 -6.29 5.07
C LEU A 537 26.30 -7.66 5.29
N MET A 538 27.37 -7.99 4.56
CA MET A 538 28.12 -9.24 4.72
C MET A 538 28.80 -9.34 6.08
N ALA A 539 29.37 -8.24 6.57
CA ALA A 539 29.89 -8.17 7.94
C ALA A 539 28.77 -8.38 8.97
N GLY A 540 27.59 -7.79 8.75
CA GLY A 540 26.40 -8.01 9.57
C GLY A 540 25.93 -9.48 9.63
N LYS A 541 26.17 -10.26 8.57
CA LYS A 541 25.93 -11.72 8.50
C LYS A 541 27.06 -12.55 9.13
N GLY A 542 28.17 -11.93 9.50
CA GLY A 542 29.32 -12.60 10.14
C GLY A 542 30.36 -13.17 9.15
N PHE A 543 30.40 -12.69 7.90
CA PHE A 543 31.45 -13.08 6.96
C PHE A 543 32.79 -12.44 7.34
N ALA A 544 33.82 -13.28 7.53
CA ALA A 544 35.15 -12.83 7.96
C ALA A 544 35.91 -12.07 6.86
N ASP A 545 35.58 -12.34 5.60
CA ASP A 545 36.18 -11.75 4.40
C ASP A 545 35.32 -10.62 3.81
N ALA A 546 34.40 -10.05 4.60
CA ALA A 546 33.48 -9.02 4.14
C ALA A 546 34.17 -7.82 3.48
N ASP A 547 35.42 -7.48 3.84
CA ASP A 547 36.21 -6.41 3.22
C ASP A 547 36.70 -6.68 1.81
N GLN A 548 36.79 -7.95 1.43
CA GLN A 548 37.38 -8.39 0.17
C GLN A 548 36.29 -8.79 -0.80
N GLN A 549 35.29 -7.92 -0.96
CA GLN A 549 34.16 -8.14 -1.85
C GLN A 549 34.64 -8.30 -3.30
N PRO A 550 34.11 -9.30 -4.04
CA PRO A 550 34.28 -9.31 -5.48
C PRO A 550 33.61 -8.09 -6.12
N PRO A 551 34.17 -7.54 -7.22
CA PRO A 551 33.61 -6.38 -7.91
C PRO A 551 32.40 -6.78 -8.77
N LEU A 552 31.27 -7.03 -8.10
CA LEU A 552 29.99 -7.44 -8.67
C LEU A 552 29.11 -6.24 -9.10
N TYR A 553 29.73 -5.20 -9.66
CA TYR A 553 28.99 -4.05 -10.16
C TYR A 553 28.46 -4.31 -11.58
N PHE A 554 27.44 -3.56 -12.00
CA PHE A 554 26.90 -3.68 -13.35
C PHE A 554 27.92 -3.14 -14.36
N ARG A 555 28.76 -3.99 -14.98
CA ARG A 555 29.79 -3.55 -15.94
C ARG A 555 29.20 -2.91 -17.19
N THR A 556 29.92 -2.06 -17.92
CA THR A 556 29.56 -1.64 -19.30
C THR A 556 30.03 -2.67 -20.33
N THR A 557 29.61 -2.56 -21.59
CA THR A 557 30.08 -3.43 -22.67
C THR A 557 31.60 -3.32 -22.86
N ALA A 558 32.16 -2.11 -22.79
CA ALA A 558 33.60 -1.89 -22.85
C ALA A 558 34.34 -2.58 -21.69
N ASP A 559 33.88 -2.41 -20.45
CA ASP A 559 34.47 -3.05 -19.25
C ASP A 559 34.55 -4.57 -19.43
N MET A 560 33.48 -5.19 -19.96
CA MET A 560 33.45 -6.63 -20.20
C MET A 560 34.36 -7.06 -21.36
N LEU A 561 34.39 -6.33 -22.47
CA LEU A 561 35.28 -6.66 -23.59
C LEU A 561 36.76 -6.62 -23.19
N ASP A 562 37.14 -5.63 -22.38
CA ASP A 562 38.50 -5.49 -21.86
C ASP A 562 38.87 -6.65 -20.93
N GLU A 563 37.97 -7.03 -20.03
CA GLU A 563 38.12 -8.17 -19.14
C GLU A 563 38.38 -9.48 -19.90
N PHE A 564 37.63 -9.76 -20.96
CA PHE A 564 37.73 -11.00 -21.73
C PHE A 564 38.72 -10.93 -22.91
N SER A 565 39.51 -9.86 -23.02
CA SER A 565 40.46 -9.64 -24.12
C SER A 565 41.50 -10.77 -24.30
N TYR A 566 41.82 -11.52 -23.23
CA TYR A 566 42.74 -12.67 -23.26
C TYR A 566 42.25 -13.87 -24.09
N LEU A 567 40.97 -13.89 -24.50
CA LEU A 567 40.40 -14.88 -25.41
C LEU A 567 40.55 -14.48 -26.89
N GLY A 568 41.02 -13.27 -27.16
CA GLY A 568 41.10 -12.66 -28.48
C GLY A 568 39.83 -11.87 -28.84
N LYS A 569 40.00 -10.78 -29.61
CA LYS A 569 38.94 -9.79 -29.88
C LYS A 569 37.65 -10.38 -30.42
N GLN A 570 37.74 -11.33 -31.36
CA GLN A 570 36.56 -11.96 -31.95
C GLN A 570 35.78 -12.80 -30.94
N LYS A 571 36.49 -13.63 -30.16
CA LYS A 571 35.86 -14.49 -29.16
C LYS A 571 35.30 -13.66 -28.00
N ALA A 572 36.01 -12.62 -27.56
CA ALA A 572 35.50 -11.70 -26.54
C ALA A 572 34.18 -11.02 -26.99
N HIS A 573 34.12 -10.52 -28.23
CA HIS A 573 32.88 -9.93 -28.77
C HIS A 573 31.74 -10.95 -28.86
N GLU A 574 32.04 -12.16 -29.33
CA GLU A 574 31.06 -13.25 -29.42
C GLU A 574 30.43 -13.55 -28.05
N LEU A 575 31.25 -13.68 -27.00
CA LEU A 575 30.82 -14.06 -25.66
C LEU A 575 30.15 -12.90 -24.89
N VAL A 576 30.59 -11.67 -25.10
CA VAL A 576 30.11 -10.47 -24.38
C VAL A 576 28.89 -9.85 -25.04
N VAL A 577 28.80 -9.86 -26.37
CA VAL A 577 27.78 -9.13 -27.13
C VAL A 577 26.87 -10.08 -27.91
N ASP A 578 27.43 -10.87 -28.84
CA ASP A 578 26.63 -11.61 -29.82
C ASP A 578 25.79 -12.72 -29.16
N ASN A 579 26.41 -13.59 -28.36
CA ASN A 579 25.74 -14.71 -27.71
C ASN A 579 24.68 -14.25 -26.69
N PRO A 580 24.93 -13.29 -25.77
CA PRO A 580 23.88 -12.80 -24.86
C PRO A 580 22.70 -12.16 -25.59
N ARG A 581 22.95 -11.41 -26.68
CA ARG A 581 21.87 -10.84 -27.50
C ARG A 581 21.06 -11.93 -28.19
N GLN A 582 21.73 -12.92 -28.78
CA GLN A 582 21.05 -14.07 -29.40
C GLN A 582 20.20 -14.84 -28.39
N ILE A 583 20.71 -15.07 -27.17
CA ILE A 583 19.94 -15.71 -26.10
C ILE A 583 18.74 -14.84 -25.71
N SER A 584 18.91 -13.51 -25.62
CA SER A 584 17.82 -12.59 -25.29
C SER A 584 16.64 -12.68 -26.27
N GLU A 585 16.89 -13.04 -27.54
CA GLU A 585 15.86 -13.23 -28.57
C GLU A 585 15.02 -14.50 -28.36
N TRP A 586 15.49 -15.47 -27.57
CA TRP A 586 14.74 -16.71 -27.31
C TRP A 586 13.48 -16.48 -26.45
N PHE A 587 13.45 -15.38 -25.71
CA PHE A 587 12.41 -15.08 -24.72
C PHE A 587 11.23 -14.34 -25.35
N GLU A 588 10.02 -14.70 -24.96
CA GLU A 588 8.82 -13.93 -25.28
C GLU A 588 8.66 -12.75 -24.32
N THR A 589 7.91 -11.71 -24.72
CA THR A 589 7.51 -10.64 -23.82
C THR A 589 6.14 -10.99 -23.23
N PHE A 590 6.09 -11.23 -21.93
CA PHE A 590 4.86 -11.55 -21.20
C PHE A 590 4.84 -10.83 -19.84
N LYS A 591 3.66 -10.80 -19.21
CA LYS A 591 3.48 -10.17 -17.90
C LYS A 591 3.75 -11.20 -16.79
N PRO A 592 4.43 -10.83 -15.70
CA PRO A 592 4.62 -11.73 -14.56
C PRO A 592 3.30 -11.99 -13.81
N ILE A 593 2.35 -11.05 -13.87
CA ILE A 593 1.04 -11.11 -13.21
C ILE A 593 -0.03 -10.68 -14.24
N PRO A 594 -1.20 -11.34 -14.29
CA PRO A 594 -2.29 -10.95 -15.20
C PRO A 594 -2.92 -9.60 -14.82
N ASP A 595 -3.70 -8.99 -15.73
CA ASP A 595 -4.33 -7.67 -15.49
C ASP A 595 -5.75 -7.70 -14.92
N GLU A 596 -6.47 -8.78 -15.12
CA GLU A 596 -7.89 -8.83 -14.79
C GLU A 596 -8.09 -9.14 -13.30
N LEU A 597 -9.25 -8.73 -12.76
CA LEU A 597 -9.69 -9.17 -11.44
C LEU A 597 -10.37 -10.53 -11.57
N TYR A 598 -9.85 -11.53 -10.88
CA TYR A 598 -10.38 -12.88 -10.85
C TYR A 598 -11.13 -13.11 -9.54
N SER A 599 -12.45 -13.09 -9.63
CA SER A 599 -13.33 -13.21 -8.46
C SER A 599 -13.77 -14.67 -8.24
N PRO A 600 -13.89 -15.12 -6.98
CA PRO A 600 -14.45 -16.44 -6.70
C PRO A 600 -15.92 -16.48 -7.10
N GLN A 601 -16.40 -17.65 -7.55
CA GLN A 601 -17.81 -17.85 -7.87
C GLN A 601 -18.49 -18.73 -6.82
N ILE A 602 -19.65 -18.27 -6.32
CA ILE A 602 -20.54 -19.06 -5.46
C ILE A 602 -21.91 -19.12 -6.14
N PRO A 603 -22.36 -20.30 -6.62
CA PRO A 603 -23.65 -20.44 -7.25
C PRO A 603 -24.80 -19.95 -6.36
N GLY A 604 -25.67 -19.09 -6.91
CA GLY A 604 -26.83 -18.54 -6.22
C GLY A 604 -26.54 -17.39 -5.24
N ALA A 605 -25.30 -16.86 -5.20
CA ALA A 605 -24.97 -15.78 -4.28
C ALA A 605 -25.80 -14.51 -4.48
N GLU A 606 -26.06 -14.11 -5.73
CA GLU A 606 -26.85 -12.93 -6.07
C GLU A 606 -28.28 -13.00 -5.51
N GLU A 607 -28.95 -14.13 -5.74
CA GLU A 607 -30.32 -14.35 -5.26
C GLU A 607 -30.37 -14.47 -3.73
N GLN A 608 -29.36 -15.09 -3.12
CA GLN A 608 -29.27 -15.18 -1.65
C GLN A 608 -29.10 -13.79 -1.02
N ILE A 609 -28.20 -12.95 -1.53
CA ILE A 609 -28.05 -11.58 -1.01
C ILE A 609 -29.34 -10.79 -1.18
N ARG A 610 -29.95 -10.83 -2.36
CA ARG A 610 -31.21 -10.15 -2.63
C ARG A 610 -32.30 -10.58 -1.65
N SER A 611 -32.55 -11.88 -1.53
CA SER A 611 -33.60 -12.44 -0.68
C SER A 611 -33.36 -12.14 0.81
N MET A 612 -32.13 -12.34 1.32
CA MET A 612 -31.80 -12.02 2.72
C MET A 612 -32.00 -10.54 3.03
N SER A 613 -31.57 -9.64 2.14
CA SER A 613 -31.71 -8.20 2.37
C SER A 613 -33.16 -7.75 2.40
N TYR A 614 -33.98 -8.18 1.44
CA TYR A 614 -35.40 -7.82 1.43
C TYR A 614 -36.16 -8.45 2.59
N GLN A 615 -35.93 -9.73 2.89
CA GLN A 615 -36.57 -10.40 4.02
C GLN A 615 -36.28 -9.64 5.32
N ARG A 616 -35.01 -9.34 5.59
CA ARG A 616 -34.63 -8.62 6.82
C ARG A 616 -35.21 -7.21 6.86
N ALA A 617 -35.24 -6.51 5.73
CA ALA A 617 -35.85 -5.19 5.66
C ALA A 617 -37.35 -5.22 5.95
N HIS A 618 -38.08 -6.22 5.43
CA HIS A 618 -39.51 -6.40 5.71
C HIS A 618 -39.77 -6.73 7.19
N GLU A 619 -38.92 -7.56 7.80
CA GLU A 619 -38.98 -7.84 9.24
C GLU A 619 -38.82 -6.57 10.10
N LEU A 620 -38.02 -5.60 9.62
CA LEU A 620 -37.69 -4.41 10.40
C LEU A 620 -38.60 -3.21 10.09
N TYR A 621 -39.01 -3.02 8.84
CA TYR A 621 -39.68 -1.82 8.34
C TYR A 621 -41.07 -2.09 7.73
N GLY A 622 -41.52 -3.36 7.72
CA GLY A 622 -42.86 -3.75 7.26
C GLY A 622 -42.95 -4.10 5.77
N ASP A 623 -44.15 -4.49 5.35
CA ASP A 623 -44.50 -4.81 3.96
C ASP A 623 -45.83 -4.12 3.59
N PRO A 624 -45.84 -3.15 2.66
CA PRO A 624 -44.73 -2.68 1.82
C PRO A 624 -43.67 -1.88 2.60
N LEU A 625 -42.43 -1.89 2.09
CA LEU A 625 -41.34 -1.08 2.66
C LEU A 625 -41.59 0.43 2.47
N PRO A 626 -41.15 1.27 3.42
CA PRO A 626 -41.07 2.72 3.23
C PRO A 626 -40.24 3.06 1.98
N GLU A 627 -40.63 4.13 1.27
CA GLU A 627 -40.00 4.52 0.00
C GLU A 627 -38.48 4.72 0.14
N VAL A 628 -38.02 5.36 1.22
CA VAL A 628 -36.60 5.57 1.52
C VAL A 628 -35.82 4.25 1.60
N VAL A 629 -36.41 3.24 2.23
CA VAL A 629 -35.80 1.91 2.41
C VAL A 629 -35.81 1.13 1.10
N ALA A 630 -36.96 1.12 0.41
CA ALA A 630 -37.12 0.41 -0.87
C ALA A 630 -36.18 0.97 -1.95
N ALA A 631 -36.09 2.29 -2.07
CA ALA A 631 -35.20 2.97 -3.01
C ALA A 631 -33.73 2.66 -2.71
N ARG A 632 -33.32 2.72 -1.43
CA ARG A 632 -31.94 2.43 -1.02
C ARG A 632 -31.55 0.98 -1.32
N LEU A 633 -32.38 0.00 -0.96
CA LEU A 633 -32.11 -1.40 -1.23
C LEU A 633 -32.00 -1.69 -2.72
N LYS A 634 -32.94 -1.17 -3.52
CA LYS A 634 -32.91 -1.38 -4.97
C LYS A 634 -31.60 -0.83 -5.57
N TYR A 635 -31.26 0.41 -5.24
CA TYR A 635 -30.05 1.06 -5.73
C TYR A 635 -28.78 0.28 -5.36
N GLU A 636 -28.63 -0.09 -4.09
CA GLU A 636 -27.44 -0.82 -3.63
C GLU A 636 -27.37 -2.24 -4.19
N LEU A 637 -28.48 -3.00 -4.19
CA LEU A 637 -28.49 -4.37 -4.72
C LEU A 637 -28.18 -4.41 -6.21
N ASP A 638 -28.72 -3.47 -6.99
CA ASP A 638 -28.40 -3.37 -8.42
C ASP A 638 -26.91 -3.05 -8.61
N ALA A 639 -26.32 -2.16 -7.82
CA ALA A 639 -24.89 -1.87 -7.88
C ALA A 639 -24.01 -3.06 -7.46
N ILE A 640 -24.38 -3.79 -6.41
CA ILE A 640 -23.63 -4.94 -5.88
C ILE A 640 -23.68 -6.13 -6.85
N ILE A 641 -24.87 -6.44 -7.37
CA ILE A 641 -25.08 -7.61 -8.24
C ILE A 641 -24.53 -7.36 -9.64
N ASN A 642 -24.82 -6.21 -10.26
CA ASN A 642 -24.38 -5.94 -11.64
C ASN A 642 -22.86 -5.84 -11.77
N ASN A 643 -22.14 -5.54 -10.69
CA ASN A 643 -20.68 -5.49 -10.65
C ASN A 643 -20.04 -6.77 -10.04
N GLY A 644 -20.83 -7.84 -9.82
CA GLY A 644 -20.31 -9.15 -9.40
C GLY A 644 -19.87 -9.27 -7.94
N PHE A 645 -20.22 -8.33 -7.07
CA PHE A 645 -19.75 -8.29 -5.68
C PHE A 645 -20.66 -9.03 -4.68
N ALA A 646 -21.79 -9.58 -5.12
CA ALA A 646 -22.70 -10.33 -4.25
C ALA A 646 -22.00 -11.52 -3.55
N VAL A 647 -21.02 -12.14 -4.21
CA VAL A 647 -20.21 -13.21 -3.62
C VAL A 647 -19.46 -12.70 -2.38
N LEU A 648 -18.82 -11.53 -2.45
CA LEU A 648 -18.09 -10.93 -1.32
C LEU A 648 -18.99 -10.68 -0.11
N TYR A 649 -20.19 -10.14 -0.36
CA TYR A 649 -21.18 -9.92 0.69
C TYR A 649 -21.60 -11.24 1.34
N LEU A 650 -21.81 -12.29 0.55
CA LEU A 650 -22.25 -13.58 1.09
C LEU A 650 -21.16 -14.22 1.94
N ILE A 651 -19.91 -14.09 1.53
CA ILE A 651 -18.75 -14.56 2.29
C ILE A 651 -18.62 -13.83 3.61
N ALA A 652 -18.68 -12.50 3.57
CA ALA A 652 -18.62 -11.66 4.77
C ALA A 652 -19.77 -12.00 5.73
N HIS A 653 -20.99 -12.15 5.21
CA HIS A 653 -22.14 -12.60 6.01
C HIS A 653 -21.86 -13.94 6.70
N LYS A 654 -21.36 -14.94 5.97
CA LYS A 654 -21.05 -16.26 6.54
C LYS A 654 -19.97 -16.20 7.61
N LEU A 655 -18.93 -15.40 7.42
CA LEU A 655 -17.86 -15.21 8.40
C LEU A 655 -18.39 -14.55 9.69
N VAL A 656 -19.15 -13.46 9.55
CA VAL A 656 -19.74 -12.75 10.70
C VAL A 656 -20.73 -13.65 11.42
N LYS A 657 -21.64 -14.30 10.69
CA LYS A 657 -22.62 -15.22 11.27
C LYS A 657 -21.94 -16.34 12.06
N LYS A 658 -20.92 -16.99 11.50
CA LYS A 658 -20.19 -18.04 12.22
C LYS A 658 -19.58 -17.51 13.53
N SER A 659 -18.94 -16.34 13.49
CA SER A 659 -18.38 -15.71 14.70
C SER A 659 -19.44 -15.45 15.75
N LEU A 660 -20.60 -14.92 15.35
CA LEU A 660 -21.73 -14.66 16.26
C LEU A 660 -22.31 -15.95 16.83
N ASP A 661 -22.49 -16.99 16.01
CA ASP A 661 -22.99 -18.30 16.45
C ASP A 661 -22.02 -18.97 17.46
N ASP A 662 -20.71 -18.72 17.31
CA ASP A 662 -19.66 -19.16 18.24
C ASP A 662 -19.48 -18.21 19.45
N GLY A 663 -20.30 -17.16 19.56
CA GLY A 663 -20.36 -16.25 20.71
C GLY A 663 -19.46 -15.01 20.64
N TYR A 664 -18.79 -14.76 19.51
CA TYR A 664 -17.88 -13.62 19.33
C TYR A 664 -18.51 -12.54 18.44
N LEU A 665 -18.73 -11.35 19.01
CA LEU A 665 -19.11 -10.15 18.26
C LEU A 665 -18.04 -9.82 17.21
N VAL A 666 -18.45 -9.32 16.05
CA VAL A 666 -17.54 -8.80 15.03
C VAL A 666 -17.69 -7.29 14.94
N GLY A 667 -16.59 -6.57 15.15
CA GLY A 667 -16.53 -5.13 14.95
C GLY A 667 -16.59 -4.79 13.46
N SER A 668 -17.46 -3.85 13.10
CA SER A 668 -17.48 -3.29 11.74
C SER A 668 -16.24 -2.41 11.52
N ARG A 669 -15.67 -2.43 10.31
CA ARG A 669 -14.53 -1.59 9.96
C ARG A 669 -14.61 -1.09 8.52
N GLY A 670 -13.99 0.06 8.29
CA GLY A 670 -13.81 0.62 6.96
C GLY A 670 -15.10 1.22 6.40
N SER A 671 -15.29 1.14 5.08
CA SER A 671 -16.43 1.75 4.41
C SER A 671 -17.64 0.82 4.23
N VAL A 672 -17.58 -0.44 4.64
CA VAL A 672 -18.71 -1.37 4.47
C VAL A 672 -19.97 -0.92 5.23
N GLY A 673 -19.80 -0.19 6.35
CA GLY A 673 -20.90 0.45 7.08
C GLY A 673 -21.65 1.54 6.31
N SER A 674 -21.18 1.93 5.12
CA SER A 674 -21.91 2.81 4.21
C SER A 674 -22.99 2.07 3.38
N SER A 675 -23.03 0.73 3.41
CA SER A 675 -24.01 -0.09 2.69
C SER A 675 -25.16 -0.55 3.59
N PHE A 676 -26.38 -0.20 3.22
CA PHE A 676 -27.59 -0.68 3.86
C PHE A 676 -27.84 -2.16 3.60
N VAL A 677 -27.45 -2.67 2.41
CA VAL A 677 -27.45 -4.10 2.12
C VAL A 677 -26.57 -4.85 3.12
N ALA A 678 -25.38 -4.33 3.44
CA ALA A 678 -24.50 -4.92 4.45
C ALA A 678 -25.15 -4.95 5.85
N THR A 679 -25.90 -3.91 6.22
CA THR A 679 -26.70 -3.87 7.46
C THR A 679 -27.76 -4.98 7.45
N MET A 680 -28.52 -5.11 6.36
CA MET A 680 -29.59 -6.11 6.23
C MET A 680 -29.07 -7.55 6.16
N THR A 681 -27.83 -7.75 5.71
CA THR A 681 -27.16 -9.06 5.75
C THR A 681 -26.31 -9.25 7.01
N SER A 682 -26.44 -8.39 8.03
CA SER A 682 -25.70 -8.50 9.30
C SER A 682 -24.17 -8.57 9.15
N ILE A 683 -23.62 -7.96 8.09
CA ILE A 683 -22.17 -7.80 7.92
C ILE A 683 -21.68 -6.65 8.81
N THR A 684 -22.52 -5.62 8.97
CA THR A 684 -22.23 -4.44 9.78
C THR A 684 -23.41 -4.07 10.67
N GLU A 685 -23.12 -3.55 11.87
CA GLU A 685 -24.13 -2.97 12.77
C GLU A 685 -24.47 -1.52 12.42
N VAL A 686 -23.65 -0.86 11.60
CA VAL A 686 -23.87 0.53 11.19
C VAL A 686 -25.07 0.59 10.25
N ASN A 687 -26.05 1.44 10.55
CA ASN A 687 -27.19 1.70 9.66
C ASN A 687 -26.96 3.03 8.91
N PRO A 688 -26.70 3.01 7.59
CA PRO A 688 -26.37 4.20 6.83
C PRO A 688 -27.59 5.03 6.38
N LEU A 689 -28.82 4.63 6.72
CA LEU A 689 -30.01 5.43 6.41
C LEU A 689 -30.00 6.78 7.15
N PRO A 690 -30.81 7.75 6.71
CA PRO A 690 -31.03 8.98 7.47
C PRO A 690 -31.54 8.69 8.89
N PRO A 691 -31.33 9.60 9.86
CA PRO A 691 -31.85 9.45 11.22
C PRO A 691 -33.35 9.14 11.22
N HIS A 692 -33.78 8.14 11.97
CA HIS A 692 -35.17 7.72 12.01
C HIS A 692 -35.57 7.08 13.32
N TRP A 693 -36.87 7.17 13.61
CA TRP A 693 -37.54 6.35 14.61
C TRP A 693 -38.14 5.11 13.96
N ARG A 694 -38.13 3.97 14.67
CA ARG A 694 -38.75 2.72 14.23
C ARG A 694 -39.47 2.03 15.38
N CYS A 695 -40.73 1.65 15.17
CA CYS A 695 -41.48 0.88 16.16
C CYS A 695 -41.25 -0.62 15.98
N THR A 696 -40.77 -1.31 17.01
CA THR A 696 -40.55 -2.77 16.98
C THR A 696 -41.83 -3.60 16.98
N ALA A 697 -42.97 -2.99 17.29
CA ALA A 697 -44.24 -3.68 17.44
C ALA A 697 -45.14 -3.62 16.21
N CYS A 698 -45.29 -2.42 15.61
CA CYS A 698 -46.14 -2.22 14.44
C CYS A 698 -45.35 -1.85 13.17
N LEU A 699 -44.01 -1.83 13.25
CA LEU A 699 -43.08 -1.58 12.15
C LEU A 699 -43.19 -0.19 11.49
N TYR A 700 -43.98 0.74 12.06
CA TYR A 700 -44.00 2.12 11.63
C TYR A 700 -42.62 2.80 11.79
N SER A 701 -42.23 3.58 10.80
CA SER A 701 -40.96 4.32 10.78
C SER A 701 -41.14 5.76 10.32
N GLU A 702 -40.36 6.68 10.87
CA GLU A 702 -40.36 8.11 10.54
C GLU A 702 -38.92 8.61 10.36
N PHE A 703 -38.61 9.20 9.21
CA PHE A 703 -37.25 9.60 8.80
C PHE A 703 -37.07 11.12 8.84
N VAL A 704 -35.89 11.56 9.25
CA VAL A 704 -35.43 12.96 9.22
C VAL A 704 -34.36 13.08 8.14
N THR A 705 -34.62 13.87 7.09
CA THR A 705 -33.77 13.95 5.89
C THR A 705 -33.30 15.38 5.57
N ASP A 706 -33.57 16.34 6.45
CA ASP A 706 -33.23 17.75 6.25
C ASP A 706 -31.81 18.12 6.75
N GLY A 707 -31.07 17.14 7.29
CA GLY A 707 -29.72 17.31 7.84
C GLY A 707 -29.69 18.03 9.19
N SER A 708 -30.84 18.24 9.85
CA SER A 708 -30.92 18.92 11.16
C SER A 708 -30.35 18.11 12.32
N VAL A 709 -30.22 16.79 12.16
CA VAL A 709 -29.74 15.85 13.18
C VAL A 709 -28.52 15.09 12.66
N GLY A 710 -27.45 15.01 13.45
CA GLY A 710 -26.18 14.38 13.03
C GLY A 710 -26.24 12.86 12.87
N GLY A 711 -27.13 12.20 13.63
CA GLY A 711 -27.35 10.76 13.65
C GLY A 711 -28.55 10.35 14.50
N GLY A 712 -29.07 9.14 14.27
CA GLY A 712 -30.29 8.65 14.89
C GLY A 712 -30.23 8.51 16.39
N TYR A 713 -29.06 8.17 16.96
CA TYR A 713 -28.90 8.08 18.41
C TYR A 713 -29.03 9.44 19.13
N ASP A 714 -28.94 10.56 18.40
CA ASP A 714 -29.16 11.89 18.96
C ASP A 714 -30.65 12.29 18.99
N LEU A 715 -31.53 11.48 18.39
CA LEU A 715 -32.97 11.75 18.41
C LEU A 715 -33.53 11.63 19.84
N PRO A 716 -34.49 12.48 20.22
CA PRO A 716 -35.18 12.32 21.49
C PRO A 716 -36.03 11.04 21.49
N ASP A 717 -36.23 10.48 22.68
CA ASP A 717 -37.17 9.37 22.86
C ASP A 717 -38.58 9.79 22.42
N LYS A 718 -39.26 8.86 21.74
CA LYS A 718 -40.57 9.11 21.14
C LYS A 718 -41.41 7.84 21.20
N ASP A 719 -42.68 8.00 21.56
CA ASP A 719 -43.66 6.92 21.46
C ASP A 719 -44.24 6.83 20.05
N CYS A 720 -44.54 5.61 19.62
CA CYS A 720 -45.10 5.35 18.31
C CYS A 720 -46.49 6.00 18.16
N PRO A 721 -46.73 6.81 17.12
CA PRO A 721 -48.03 7.45 16.93
C PRO A 721 -49.16 6.45 16.65
N HIS A 722 -48.84 5.23 16.21
CA HIS A 722 -49.82 4.19 15.88
C HIS A 722 -50.15 3.27 17.06
N CYS A 723 -49.17 2.86 17.85
CA CYS A 723 -49.37 1.86 18.91
C CYS A 723 -48.90 2.29 20.30
N GLN A 724 -48.42 3.53 20.47
CA GLN A 724 -48.02 4.14 21.74
C GLN A 724 -46.91 3.38 22.49
N ARG A 725 -46.13 2.54 21.79
CA ARG A 725 -44.95 1.89 22.35
C ARG A 725 -43.69 2.74 22.06
N PRO A 726 -42.69 2.71 22.94
CA PRO A 726 -41.41 3.37 22.68
C PRO A 726 -40.82 2.94 21.33
N MET A 727 -40.31 3.91 20.57
CA MET A 727 -39.64 3.66 19.30
C MET A 727 -38.13 3.57 19.49
N GLU A 728 -37.50 2.68 18.72
CA GLU A 728 -36.05 2.65 18.58
C GLU A 728 -35.56 3.77 17.66
N LYS A 729 -34.29 4.14 17.81
CA LYS A 729 -33.65 5.24 17.09
C LYS A 729 -32.42 4.71 16.35
N ASN A 730 -32.26 5.06 15.07
CA ASN A 730 -31.10 4.63 14.28
C ASN A 730 -30.89 5.51 13.03
N GLY A 731 -29.84 5.24 12.26
CA GLY A 731 -29.52 5.90 10.99
C GLY A 731 -28.45 6.98 11.14
N HIS A 732 -27.35 6.87 10.42
CA HIS A 732 -26.19 7.77 10.53
C HIS A 732 -25.95 8.65 9.29
N ASP A 733 -26.87 8.62 8.33
CA ASP A 733 -26.83 9.38 7.08
C ASP A 733 -25.50 9.24 6.32
N ILE A 734 -25.22 8.02 5.88
CA ILE A 734 -23.94 7.67 5.22
C ILE A 734 -24.22 7.28 3.76
N PRO A 735 -23.59 7.95 2.79
CA PRO A 735 -23.83 7.67 1.37
C PRO A 735 -23.13 6.38 0.91
N PHE A 736 -23.86 5.52 0.21
CA PHE A 736 -23.31 4.27 -0.36
C PHE A 736 -22.13 4.50 -1.30
N ALA A 737 -22.09 5.64 -1.99
CA ALA A 737 -21.02 5.99 -2.93
C ALA A 737 -19.63 6.02 -2.28
N VAL A 738 -19.54 6.23 -0.96
CA VAL A 738 -18.28 6.16 -0.22
C VAL A 738 -17.67 4.75 -0.24
N PHE A 739 -18.53 3.73 -0.32
CA PHE A 739 -18.12 2.33 -0.44
C PHE A 739 -17.74 1.97 -1.87
N MET A 740 -18.64 2.15 -2.83
CA MET A 740 -18.53 1.59 -4.19
C MET A 740 -18.62 2.60 -5.34
N GLY A 741 -18.59 3.90 -5.06
CA GLY A 741 -18.92 4.93 -6.05
C GLY A 741 -20.41 4.92 -6.39
N PHE A 742 -20.82 5.74 -7.36
CA PHE A 742 -22.24 5.87 -7.73
C PHE A 742 -22.73 4.73 -8.62
N HIS A 743 -21.82 4.08 -9.34
CA HIS A 743 -22.16 3.04 -10.32
C HIS A 743 -21.54 1.68 -10.01
N GLY A 744 -20.87 1.54 -8.85
CA GLY A 744 -20.08 0.35 -8.54
C GLY A 744 -18.71 0.34 -9.21
N ASP A 745 -18.26 1.50 -9.68
CA ASP A 745 -16.99 1.73 -10.38
C ASP A 745 -15.76 1.58 -9.47
N LYS A 746 -15.97 1.49 -8.16
CA LYS A 746 -14.93 1.22 -7.17
C LYS A 746 -15.06 -0.20 -6.61
N VAL A 747 -13.99 -0.98 -6.71
CA VAL A 747 -13.88 -2.30 -6.06
C VAL A 747 -13.95 -2.13 -4.53
N PRO A 748 -14.91 -2.78 -3.85
CA PRO A 748 -15.06 -2.71 -2.40
C PRO A 748 -14.03 -3.58 -1.67
N ASP A 749 -13.56 -3.08 -0.52
CA ASP A 749 -12.80 -3.86 0.48
C ASP A 749 -13.71 -4.09 1.69
N ILE A 750 -13.86 -5.35 2.14
CA ILE A 750 -14.69 -5.69 3.29
C ILE A 750 -13.78 -6.00 4.47
N ASP A 751 -13.63 -5.02 5.35
CA ASP A 751 -12.84 -5.10 6.57
C ASP A 751 -13.70 -5.57 7.75
N LEU A 752 -13.29 -6.64 8.42
CA LEU A 752 -13.98 -7.19 9.58
C LEU A 752 -13.01 -7.33 10.75
N ASN A 753 -13.35 -6.71 11.89
CA ASN A 753 -12.59 -6.84 13.13
C ASN A 753 -13.13 -8.01 13.96
N PHE A 754 -12.47 -9.16 13.91
CA PHE A 754 -12.73 -10.28 14.80
C PHE A 754 -11.96 -10.11 16.10
N SER A 755 -12.39 -10.81 17.16
CA SER A 755 -11.56 -10.99 18.34
C SER A 755 -10.21 -11.61 17.95
N GLY A 756 -9.11 -11.15 18.55
CA GLY A 756 -7.79 -11.75 18.37
C GLY A 756 -7.78 -13.26 18.65
N ASP A 757 -8.56 -13.71 19.64
CA ASP A 757 -8.70 -15.12 20.00
C ASP A 757 -9.43 -15.95 18.92
N TYR A 758 -10.36 -15.31 18.22
CA TYR A 758 -11.22 -15.96 17.22
C TYR A 758 -10.69 -15.83 15.78
N GLN A 759 -9.79 -14.87 15.53
CA GLN A 759 -9.23 -14.59 14.21
C GLN A 759 -8.68 -15.85 13.50
N PRO A 760 -7.91 -16.75 14.16
CA PRO A 760 -7.42 -17.98 13.51
C PRO A 760 -8.56 -18.93 13.10
N VAL A 761 -9.65 -18.98 13.87
CA VAL A 761 -10.84 -19.78 13.55
C VAL A 761 -11.55 -19.21 12.32
N ALA A 762 -11.69 -17.88 12.24
CA ALA A 762 -12.25 -17.20 11.08
C ALA A 762 -11.41 -17.41 9.81
N HIS A 763 -10.07 -17.36 9.91
CA HIS A 763 -9.18 -17.69 8.79
C HIS A 763 -9.39 -19.12 8.32
N LYS A 764 -9.39 -20.09 9.25
CA LYS A 764 -9.58 -21.51 8.90
C LYS A 764 -10.93 -21.78 8.25
N TYR A 765 -11.99 -21.07 8.66
CA TYR A 765 -13.30 -21.21 8.03
C TYR A 765 -13.29 -20.79 6.55
N THR A 766 -12.38 -19.90 6.12
CA THR A 766 -12.22 -19.61 4.69
C THR A 766 -11.75 -20.83 3.89
N GLU A 767 -10.96 -21.73 4.47
CA GLU A 767 -10.57 -22.99 3.82
C GLU A 767 -11.78 -23.90 3.58
N GLU A 768 -12.75 -23.90 4.50
CA GLU A 768 -14.01 -24.65 4.33
C GLU A 768 -14.90 -24.03 3.25
N LEU A 769 -14.93 -22.69 3.16
CA LEU A 769 -15.73 -21.97 2.18
C LEU A 769 -15.17 -22.11 0.76
N PHE A 770 -13.85 -22.00 0.58
CA PHE A 770 -13.23 -21.91 -0.75
C PHE A 770 -12.42 -23.14 -1.15
N GLY A 771 -12.03 -23.97 -0.20
CA GLY A 771 -11.05 -25.03 -0.40
C GLY A 771 -9.67 -24.58 0.11
N ARG A 772 -8.98 -25.49 0.79
CA ARG A 772 -7.67 -25.24 1.40
C ARG A 772 -6.61 -24.79 0.39
N ASP A 773 -6.67 -25.31 -0.84
CA ASP A 773 -5.71 -25.00 -1.91
C ASP A 773 -6.03 -23.70 -2.66
N ASN A 774 -7.12 -23.01 -2.27
CA ASN A 774 -7.62 -21.80 -2.91
C ASN A 774 -7.58 -20.56 -2.00
N VAL A 775 -7.07 -20.70 -0.77
CA VAL A 775 -6.91 -19.60 0.17
C VAL A 775 -5.48 -19.53 0.67
N PHE A 776 -4.89 -18.34 0.60
CA PHE A 776 -3.52 -18.11 1.02
C PHE A 776 -3.48 -16.87 1.89
N ARG A 777 -2.64 -16.88 2.91
CA ARG A 777 -2.36 -15.66 3.67
C ARG A 777 -1.61 -14.69 2.76
N ALA A 778 -1.96 -13.41 2.74
CA ALA A 778 -1.14 -12.45 2.01
C ALA A 778 0.28 -12.40 2.62
N GLY A 779 1.30 -12.60 1.79
CA GLY A 779 2.70 -12.49 2.21
C GLY A 779 3.13 -11.03 2.40
N THR A 780 4.13 -10.83 3.26
CA THR A 780 4.81 -9.54 3.40
C THR A 780 6.32 -9.72 3.24
N ILE A 781 6.99 -8.69 2.73
CA ILE A 781 8.45 -8.66 2.60
C ILE A 781 8.97 -7.63 3.59
N ALA A 782 9.76 -8.09 4.56
CA ALA A 782 10.37 -7.22 5.55
C ALA A 782 11.76 -6.82 5.07
N THR A 783 11.94 -5.51 4.84
CA THR A 783 13.20 -4.92 4.40
C THR A 783 13.95 -4.27 5.57
N ILE A 784 15.24 -4.00 5.38
CA ILE A 784 16.02 -3.18 6.31
C ILE A 784 15.49 -1.74 6.29
N ALA A 785 15.03 -1.27 7.45
CA ALA A 785 14.65 0.13 7.70
C ALA A 785 15.81 0.93 8.30
N ASP A 786 15.71 2.26 8.30
CA ASP A 786 16.79 3.19 8.69
C ASP A 786 17.44 2.86 10.03
N LYS A 787 16.64 2.54 11.06
CA LYS A 787 17.18 2.18 12.39
C LYS A 787 18.03 0.92 12.37
N THR A 788 17.62 -0.10 11.61
CA THR A 788 18.39 -1.34 11.49
C THR A 788 19.66 -1.12 10.65
N ALA A 789 19.56 -0.34 9.57
CA ALA A 789 20.72 0.06 8.77
C ALA A 789 21.73 0.86 9.60
N TYR A 790 21.29 1.86 10.37
CA TYR A 790 22.16 2.59 11.29
C TYR A 790 22.89 1.63 12.25
N GLY A 791 22.17 0.65 12.80
CA GLY A 791 22.76 -0.40 13.64
C GLY A 791 23.86 -1.20 12.94
N PHE A 792 23.65 -1.65 11.70
CA PHE A 792 24.66 -2.39 10.94
C PHE A 792 25.89 -1.55 10.62
N VAL A 793 25.68 -0.33 10.11
CA VAL A 793 26.77 0.58 9.74
C VAL A 793 27.61 0.93 10.98
N LYS A 794 26.96 1.34 12.08
CA LYS A 794 27.66 1.70 13.32
C LYS A 794 28.44 0.52 13.90
N LYS A 795 27.82 -0.67 13.93
CA LYS A 795 28.49 -1.88 14.42
C LYS A 795 29.73 -2.22 13.59
N TYR A 796 29.64 -2.13 12.26
CA TYR A 796 30.75 -2.39 11.35
C TYR A 796 31.99 -1.53 11.66
N PHE A 797 31.82 -0.21 11.83
CA PHE A 797 32.93 0.69 12.18
C PHE A 797 33.44 0.47 13.61
N THR A 798 32.53 0.22 14.56
CA THR A 798 32.88 -0.03 15.96
C THR A 798 33.74 -1.29 16.14
N GLU A 799 33.38 -2.41 15.49
CA GLU A 799 34.13 -3.66 15.56
C GLU A 799 35.55 -3.54 14.98
N LYS A 800 35.77 -2.55 14.11
CA LYS A 800 37.05 -2.26 13.47
C LYS A 800 37.85 -1.18 14.15
N ASN A 801 37.33 -0.59 15.23
CA ASN A 801 37.91 0.58 15.91
C ASN A 801 38.15 1.76 14.95
N ILE A 802 37.28 1.93 13.95
CA ILE A 802 37.30 3.08 13.05
C ILE A 802 36.28 4.08 13.57
N SER A 803 36.72 5.31 13.86
CA SER A 803 35.82 6.39 14.26
C SER A 803 35.42 7.20 13.02
N VAL A 804 34.13 7.26 12.74
CA VAL A 804 33.52 8.09 11.69
C VAL A 804 32.41 8.94 12.29
N ARG A 805 32.13 10.09 11.68
CA ARG A 805 31.06 10.98 12.16
C ARG A 805 29.67 10.45 11.79
N ASP A 806 28.66 10.85 12.55
CA ASP A 806 27.27 10.44 12.30
C ASP A 806 26.78 10.86 10.91
N ALA A 807 27.26 11.98 10.35
CA ALA A 807 26.95 12.41 8.99
C ALA A 807 27.41 11.38 7.92
N TYR A 808 28.56 10.72 8.12
CA TYR A 808 29.02 9.64 7.23
C TYR A 808 28.15 8.38 7.38
N ILE A 809 27.87 8.02 8.63
CA ILE A 809 26.98 6.89 8.95
C ILE A 809 25.62 7.08 8.27
N ASN A 810 25.04 8.28 8.36
CA ASN A 810 23.79 8.65 7.71
C ASN A 810 23.86 8.51 6.18
N GLY A 811 25.00 8.84 5.56
CA GLY A 811 25.23 8.65 4.12
C GLY A 811 25.15 7.18 3.69
N LEU A 812 25.64 6.26 4.53
CA LEU A 812 25.68 4.83 4.25
C LEU A 812 24.35 4.09 4.51
N ILE A 813 23.45 4.69 5.29
CA ILE A 813 22.13 4.10 5.62
C ILE A 813 21.34 3.83 4.33
N ASN A 814 21.26 4.81 3.44
CA ASN A 814 20.42 4.76 2.23
C ASN A 814 20.83 3.65 1.25
N GLY A 815 22.10 3.25 1.26
CA GLY A 815 22.59 2.14 0.44
C GLY A 815 22.19 0.76 1.00
N CYS A 816 21.95 0.66 2.31
CA CYS A 816 21.54 -0.57 2.97
C CYS A 816 20.01 -0.71 3.10
N THR A 817 19.26 0.39 3.07
CA THR A 817 17.81 0.38 3.24
C THR A 817 17.07 -0.23 2.04
N GLY A 818 15.94 -0.87 2.32
CA GLY A 818 15.13 -1.53 1.29
C GLY A 818 15.64 -2.90 0.84
N VAL A 819 16.81 -3.34 1.31
CA VAL A 819 17.28 -4.72 1.11
C VAL A 819 16.38 -5.68 1.89
N LYS A 820 15.96 -6.78 1.27
CA LYS A 820 15.17 -7.83 1.91
C LYS A 820 15.95 -8.43 3.07
N ARG A 821 15.28 -8.62 4.20
CA ARG A 821 15.80 -9.30 5.40
C ARG A 821 15.07 -10.61 5.69
N THR A 822 13.74 -10.61 5.59
CA THR A 822 12.90 -11.79 5.84
C THR A 822 11.53 -11.62 5.19
N THR A 823 10.69 -12.64 5.25
CA THR A 823 9.28 -12.59 4.85
C THR A 823 8.39 -12.71 6.08
N GLY A 824 7.13 -12.29 5.95
CA GLY A 824 6.14 -12.39 7.01
C GLY A 824 4.76 -12.65 6.45
N GLN A 825 3.77 -12.46 7.31
CA GLN A 825 2.36 -12.61 6.96
C GLN A 825 1.63 -11.29 7.19
N HIS A 826 0.66 -11.01 6.33
CA HIS A 826 -0.23 -9.89 6.51
C HIS A 826 -1.06 -10.09 7.80
N PRO A 827 -1.42 -9.02 8.54
CA PRO A 827 -2.16 -9.15 9.80
C PRO A 827 -3.59 -9.68 9.69
N GLY A 828 -4.22 -9.68 8.50
CA GLY A 828 -5.62 -10.14 8.33
C GLY A 828 -6.03 -10.62 6.93
N GLY A 829 -5.48 -10.00 5.88
CA GLY A 829 -5.65 -10.38 4.48
C GLY A 829 -5.46 -11.86 4.14
N ILE A 830 -6.55 -12.48 3.72
CA ILE A 830 -6.61 -13.77 3.04
C ILE A 830 -6.87 -13.53 1.55
N MET A 831 -5.99 -14.04 0.69
CA MET A 831 -6.13 -14.02 -0.76
C MET A 831 -6.93 -15.23 -1.22
N VAL A 832 -8.00 -14.99 -1.99
CA VAL A 832 -8.89 -16.05 -2.48
C VAL A 832 -8.65 -16.26 -3.97
N VAL A 833 -8.23 -17.46 -4.34
CA VAL A 833 -8.03 -17.90 -5.73
C VAL A 833 -9.31 -18.61 -6.19
N PRO A 834 -9.85 -18.32 -7.40
CA PRO A 834 -10.97 -19.07 -7.94
C PRO A 834 -10.69 -20.58 -8.00
N ARG A 835 -11.72 -21.41 -7.73
CA ARG A 835 -11.58 -22.88 -7.64
C ARG A 835 -11.15 -23.54 -8.95
N ASP A 836 -11.38 -22.89 -10.07
CA ASP A 836 -11.03 -23.33 -11.41
C ASP A 836 -9.63 -22.84 -11.86
N MET A 837 -8.87 -22.20 -10.96
CA MET A 837 -7.55 -21.64 -11.26
C MET A 837 -6.45 -22.12 -10.32
N ASP A 838 -5.23 -22.16 -10.85
CA ASP A 838 -4.00 -22.45 -10.11
C ASP A 838 -3.41 -21.14 -9.56
N VAL A 839 -3.02 -21.12 -8.28
CA VAL A 839 -2.38 -19.95 -7.64
C VAL A 839 -1.13 -19.47 -8.39
N HIS A 840 -0.40 -20.39 -9.04
CA HIS A 840 0.80 -20.10 -9.83
C HIS A 840 0.49 -19.34 -11.13
N TYR A 841 -0.77 -19.04 -11.43
CA TYR A 841 -1.14 -18.05 -12.43
C TYR A 841 -0.90 -16.60 -11.95
N PHE A 842 -0.82 -16.40 -10.64
CA PHE A 842 -0.69 -15.09 -10.00
C PHE A 842 0.62 -14.93 -9.25
N THR A 843 1.02 -15.94 -8.47
CA THR A 843 2.18 -15.84 -7.57
C THR A 843 2.69 -17.23 -7.15
N PRO A 844 4.00 -17.38 -6.87
CA PRO A 844 4.47 -18.50 -6.07
C PRO A 844 3.91 -18.45 -4.63
N ILE A 845 4.08 -19.53 -3.87
CA ILE A 845 3.66 -19.63 -2.47
C ILE A 845 4.83 -20.09 -1.58
N GLN A 846 4.81 -19.74 -0.30
CA GLN A 846 5.87 -20.08 0.65
C GLN A 846 5.37 -20.15 2.09
N HIS A 847 6.23 -20.57 3.02
CA HIS A 847 6.00 -20.32 4.45
C HIS A 847 6.45 -18.91 4.84
N PRO A 848 5.74 -18.23 5.76
CA PRO A 848 6.20 -16.96 6.31
C PRO A 848 7.49 -17.18 7.12
N ALA A 849 8.47 -16.29 6.93
CA ALA A 849 9.80 -16.39 7.54
C ALA A 849 10.50 -17.75 7.32
N ASP A 850 10.11 -18.46 6.26
CA ASP A 850 10.58 -19.81 5.91
C ASP A 850 10.41 -20.86 7.04
N ASP A 851 9.45 -20.65 7.95
CA ASP A 851 9.15 -21.58 9.04
C ASP A 851 8.33 -22.78 8.55
N ALA A 852 9.00 -23.92 8.33
CA ALA A 852 8.37 -25.17 7.92
C ALA A 852 7.38 -25.75 8.95
N LYS A 853 7.38 -25.27 10.20
CA LYS A 853 6.38 -25.65 11.22
C LYS A 853 5.12 -24.80 11.15
N SER A 854 5.14 -23.71 10.40
CA SER A 854 3.98 -22.86 10.21
C SER A 854 2.88 -23.63 9.49
N GLY A 855 1.69 -23.67 10.10
CA GLY A 855 0.48 -24.18 9.44
C GLY A 855 -0.03 -23.25 8.33
N THR A 856 0.53 -22.05 8.21
CA THR A 856 0.11 -21.01 7.28
C THR A 856 0.99 -21.01 6.03
N ILE A 857 0.34 -20.94 4.87
CA ILE A 857 1.00 -20.71 3.58
C ILE A 857 0.68 -19.28 3.14
N THR A 858 1.71 -18.56 2.72
CA THR A 858 1.63 -17.18 2.24
C THR A 858 1.88 -17.08 0.73
N THR A 859 1.29 -16.07 0.09
CA THR A 859 1.74 -15.65 -1.25
C THR A 859 3.20 -15.20 -1.20
N HIS A 860 3.97 -15.49 -2.25
CA HIS A 860 5.39 -15.10 -2.34
C HIS A 860 5.54 -13.63 -2.73
N PHE A 861 4.65 -13.15 -3.59
CA PHE A 861 4.47 -11.72 -3.81
C PHE A 861 3.70 -11.10 -2.66
N ASP A 862 4.09 -9.88 -2.31
CA ASP A 862 3.34 -9.09 -1.35
C ASP A 862 1.96 -8.73 -1.90
N TYR A 863 1.04 -8.40 -1.01
CA TYR A 863 -0.33 -8.02 -1.36
C TYR A 863 -0.41 -6.91 -2.41
N HIS A 864 0.42 -5.86 -2.33
CA HIS A 864 0.31 -4.71 -3.23
C HIS A 864 0.50 -5.13 -4.69
N SER A 865 1.43 -6.05 -4.92
CA SER A 865 1.72 -6.63 -6.23
C SER A 865 0.54 -7.39 -6.86
N ILE A 866 -0.41 -7.92 -6.06
CA ILE A 866 -1.54 -8.75 -6.53
C ILE A 866 -2.93 -8.22 -6.14
N SER A 867 -2.99 -7.05 -5.49
CA SER A 867 -4.19 -6.50 -4.84
C SER A 867 -5.38 -6.22 -5.77
N SER A 868 -5.12 -5.95 -7.05
CA SER A 868 -6.13 -5.70 -8.08
C SER A 868 -6.53 -6.94 -8.87
N ARG A 869 -5.91 -8.10 -8.59
CA ARG A 869 -6.03 -9.31 -9.42
C ARG A 869 -6.81 -10.42 -8.72
N LEU A 870 -6.71 -10.49 -7.39
CA LEU A 870 -7.40 -11.46 -6.57
C LEU A 870 -8.20 -10.75 -5.48
N VAL A 871 -9.31 -11.37 -5.08
CA VAL A 871 -10.09 -10.90 -3.94
C VAL A 871 -9.31 -11.11 -2.65
N LYS A 872 -9.27 -10.07 -1.82
CA LYS A 872 -8.76 -10.10 -0.44
C LYS A 872 -9.94 -10.07 0.54
N LEU A 873 -9.88 -10.89 1.57
CA LEU A 873 -10.72 -10.81 2.75
C LEU A 873 -9.88 -10.33 3.93
N ASP A 874 -10.11 -9.12 4.43
CA ASP A 874 -9.40 -8.59 5.60
C ASP A 874 -10.08 -9.04 6.90
N ILE A 875 -9.70 -10.24 7.34
CA ILE A 875 -10.14 -10.85 8.60
C ILE A 875 -9.14 -10.44 9.67
N LEU A 876 -9.33 -9.27 10.26
CA LEU A 876 -8.40 -8.63 11.20
C LEU A 876 -8.69 -9.05 12.64
N GLY A 877 -7.63 -9.15 13.45
CA GLY A 877 -7.74 -9.33 14.90
C GLY A 877 -7.77 -7.95 15.56
N HIS A 878 -8.69 -7.76 16.50
CA HIS A 878 -8.84 -6.51 17.25
C HIS A 878 -9.21 -6.80 18.71
N ASP A 879 -8.81 -5.92 19.61
CA ASP A 879 -9.04 -6.09 21.05
C ASP A 879 -10.47 -5.72 21.47
N ASP A 880 -11.10 -4.74 20.83
CA ASP A 880 -12.48 -4.32 21.15
C ASP A 880 -13.48 -5.49 21.20
N PRO A 881 -13.58 -6.38 20.19
CA PRO A 881 -14.43 -7.56 20.30
C PRO A 881 -14.07 -8.51 21.45
N THR A 882 -12.78 -8.68 21.75
CA THR A 882 -12.31 -9.51 22.86
C THR A 882 -12.70 -8.91 24.21
N VAL A 883 -12.54 -7.59 24.37
CA VAL A 883 -12.96 -6.84 25.56
C VAL A 883 -14.46 -6.93 25.75
N ILE A 884 -15.25 -6.67 24.71
CA ILE A 884 -16.72 -6.76 24.78
C ILE A 884 -17.14 -8.17 25.15
N ARG A 885 -16.58 -9.21 24.51
CA ARG A 885 -16.89 -10.60 24.86
C ARG A 885 -16.63 -10.89 26.34
N MET A 886 -15.48 -10.46 26.85
CA MET A 886 -15.16 -10.63 28.27
C MET A 886 -16.10 -9.85 29.19
N LEU A 887 -16.55 -8.65 28.78
CA LEU A 887 -17.54 -7.87 29.51
C LEU A 887 -18.91 -8.57 29.54
N GLU A 888 -19.37 -9.13 28.42
CA GLU A 888 -20.60 -9.94 28.38
C GLU A 888 -20.48 -11.16 29.29
N ASP A 889 -19.36 -11.88 29.25
CA ASP A 889 -19.10 -13.05 30.11
C ASP A 889 -19.09 -12.69 31.61
N LEU A 890 -18.57 -11.51 31.96
CA LEU A 890 -18.46 -11.06 33.37
C LEU A 890 -19.75 -10.44 33.90
N THR A 891 -20.55 -9.79 33.06
CA THR A 891 -21.73 -9.01 33.48
C THR A 891 -23.06 -9.67 33.17
N GLY A 892 -23.09 -10.59 32.20
CA GLY A 892 -24.32 -11.20 31.67
C GLY A 892 -25.15 -10.28 30.78
N ILE A 893 -24.65 -9.09 30.44
CA ILE A 893 -25.34 -8.12 29.56
C ILE A 893 -25.07 -8.50 28.11
N ASP A 894 -26.10 -8.41 27.26
CA ASP A 894 -25.95 -8.42 25.81
C ASP A 894 -25.51 -7.03 25.35
N ALA A 895 -24.29 -6.91 24.80
CA ALA A 895 -23.72 -5.64 24.38
C ALA A 895 -24.55 -4.94 23.29
N LYS A 896 -25.39 -5.68 22.54
CA LYS A 896 -26.29 -5.12 21.53
C LYS A 896 -27.47 -4.36 22.11
N GLN A 897 -27.80 -4.60 23.39
CA GLN A 897 -28.91 -3.92 24.09
C GLN A 897 -28.47 -2.63 24.80
N ILE A 898 -27.18 -2.30 24.81
CA ILE A 898 -26.67 -1.09 25.45
C ILE A 898 -27.14 0.15 24.67
N PRO A 899 -27.83 1.11 25.31
CA PRO A 899 -28.26 2.35 24.66
C PRO A 899 -27.08 3.28 24.37
N PHE A 900 -27.07 3.92 23.20
CA PHE A 900 -25.99 4.82 22.76
C PHE A 900 -26.16 6.28 23.19
N ASP A 901 -27.19 6.56 23.99
CA ASP A 901 -27.56 7.89 24.50
C ASP A 901 -27.67 7.91 26.04
N ASP A 902 -27.11 6.92 26.73
CA ASP A 902 -27.03 6.91 28.20
C ASP A 902 -26.28 8.14 28.71
N LYS A 903 -27.01 9.04 29.38
CA LYS A 903 -26.51 10.35 29.80
C LYS A 903 -25.30 10.26 30.74
N THR A 904 -25.30 9.29 31.64
CA THR A 904 -24.19 9.09 32.59
C THR A 904 -22.95 8.64 31.85
N THR A 905 -23.06 7.66 30.95
CA THR A 905 -21.96 7.23 30.07
C THR A 905 -21.44 8.37 29.21
N MET A 906 -22.35 9.15 28.63
CA MET A 906 -21.99 10.28 27.77
C MET A 906 -21.17 11.35 28.51
N SER A 907 -21.51 11.60 29.77
CA SER A 907 -20.80 12.58 30.59
C SER A 907 -19.31 12.26 30.81
N LEU A 908 -18.87 10.99 30.64
CA LEU A 908 -17.45 10.61 30.73
C LEU A 908 -16.57 11.36 29.73
N PHE A 909 -17.12 11.71 28.57
CA PHE A 909 -16.40 12.37 27.48
C PHE A 909 -16.24 13.87 27.69
N SER A 910 -16.84 14.45 28.73
CA SER A 910 -16.78 15.88 29.04
C SER A 910 -16.54 16.20 30.52
N SER A 911 -16.50 15.18 31.40
CA SER A 911 -16.39 15.34 32.85
C SER A 911 -15.87 14.07 33.52
N THR A 912 -15.44 14.19 34.78
CA THR A 912 -15.08 13.08 35.68
C THR A 912 -16.23 12.68 36.61
N GLU A 913 -17.35 13.40 36.60
CA GLU A 913 -18.49 13.20 37.53
C GLU A 913 -19.04 11.77 37.53
N ALA A 914 -19.17 11.13 36.35
CA ALA A 914 -19.64 9.74 36.26
C ALA A 914 -18.72 8.71 36.94
N LEU A 915 -17.48 9.09 37.27
CA LEU A 915 -16.55 8.26 38.02
C LEU A 915 -16.57 8.56 39.54
N ASN A 916 -17.32 9.58 39.97
CA ASN A 916 -17.29 10.15 41.33
C ASN A 916 -15.92 10.68 41.74
N LEU A 917 -15.17 11.28 40.81
CA LEU A 917 -13.84 11.87 41.04
C LEU A 917 -13.81 13.35 40.65
N THR A 918 -12.92 14.13 41.26
CA THR A 918 -12.61 15.48 40.75
C THR A 918 -11.50 15.47 39.69
N PRO A 919 -11.44 16.48 38.80
CA PRO A 919 -10.36 16.58 37.82
C PRO A 919 -8.96 16.62 38.45
N GLU A 920 -8.82 17.22 39.64
CA GLU A 920 -7.54 17.30 40.37
C GLU A 920 -7.10 15.94 40.90
N GLU A 921 -8.03 15.11 41.37
CA GLU A 921 -7.73 13.77 41.89
C GLU A 921 -7.22 12.85 40.78
N LEU A 922 -7.91 12.87 39.63
CA LEU A 922 -7.59 12.07 38.44
C LEU A 922 -6.41 12.63 37.63
N GLY A 923 -6.22 13.95 37.64
CA GLY A 923 -5.27 14.64 36.77
C GLY A 923 -5.75 14.80 35.32
N SER A 924 -7.07 14.80 35.09
CA SER A 924 -7.69 14.98 33.78
C SER A 924 -9.09 15.58 33.93
N GLN A 925 -9.54 16.39 32.97
CA GLN A 925 -10.90 16.96 33.01
C GLN A 925 -11.99 15.99 32.52
N VAL A 926 -11.60 14.87 31.91
CA VAL A 926 -12.51 13.87 31.31
C VAL A 926 -12.21 12.48 31.87
N GLY A 927 -13.25 11.63 31.94
CA GLY A 927 -13.19 10.27 32.50
C GLY A 927 -12.87 9.16 31.49
N THR A 928 -12.22 9.46 30.35
CA THR A 928 -12.10 8.53 29.22
C THR A 928 -10.88 7.61 29.24
N PHE A 929 -10.15 7.50 30.35
CA PHE A 929 -8.97 6.61 30.40
C PHE A 929 -9.38 5.18 30.01
N GLY A 930 -8.56 4.51 29.22
CA GLY A 930 -8.78 3.11 28.80
C GLY A 930 -9.92 2.88 27.80
N ILE A 931 -10.72 3.91 27.49
CA ILE A 931 -11.71 3.86 26.41
C ILE A 931 -10.95 3.87 25.07
N PRO A 932 -11.22 2.92 24.15
CA PRO A 932 -10.54 2.89 22.85
C PRO A 932 -10.74 4.21 22.11
N GLU A 933 -9.70 4.66 21.40
CA GLU A 933 -9.57 5.99 20.78
C GLU A 933 -9.51 7.17 21.77
N PHE A 934 -10.49 7.26 22.67
CA PHE A 934 -10.72 8.42 23.54
C PHE A 934 -9.82 8.52 24.77
N GLY A 935 -9.08 7.45 25.11
CA GLY A 935 -8.20 7.43 26.29
C GLY A 935 -6.83 8.09 26.10
N THR A 936 -6.41 8.33 24.86
CA THR A 936 -5.08 8.91 24.58
C THR A 936 -5.00 10.35 25.05
N LYS A 937 -3.82 10.81 25.48
CA LYS A 937 -3.61 12.21 25.91
C LYS A 937 -4.01 13.23 24.85
N PHE A 938 -3.78 12.91 23.57
CA PHE A 938 -4.16 13.76 22.45
C PHE A 938 -5.68 13.91 22.33
N VAL A 939 -6.43 12.80 22.39
CA VAL A 939 -7.89 12.83 22.27
C VAL A 939 -8.55 13.38 23.53
N ARG A 940 -7.99 13.11 24.72
CA ARG A 940 -8.44 13.77 25.96
C ARG A 940 -8.36 15.28 25.87
N GLN A 941 -7.26 15.83 25.35
CA GLN A 941 -7.15 17.28 25.13
C GLN A 941 -8.18 17.80 24.12
N MET A 942 -8.49 17.01 23.09
CA MET A 942 -9.52 17.35 22.11
C MET A 942 -10.92 17.36 22.73
N LEU A 943 -11.23 16.39 23.59
CA LEU A 943 -12.49 16.36 24.35
C LEU A 943 -12.62 17.57 25.28
N GLU A 944 -11.53 17.98 25.92
CA GLU A 944 -11.49 19.21 26.73
C GLU A 944 -11.73 20.47 25.91
N ASP A 945 -11.19 20.53 24.69
CA ASP A 945 -11.38 21.65 23.77
C ASP A 945 -12.81 21.73 23.19
N THR A 946 -13.59 20.64 23.23
CA THR A 946 -14.83 20.50 22.44
C THR A 946 -16.09 20.13 23.23
N THR A 947 -15.94 19.54 24.43
CA THR A 947 -17.00 19.15 25.36
C THR A 947 -18.24 18.52 24.69
N PRO A 948 -18.08 17.37 24.01
CA PRO A 948 -19.15 16.76 23.23
C PRO A 948 -20.32 16.29 24.12
N SER A 949 -21.53 16.40 23.59
CA SER A 949 -22.80 16.14 24.29
C SER A 949 -23.71 15.13 23.57
N THR A 950 -23.43 14.83 22.30
CA THR A 950 -24.21 13.90 21.47
C THR A 950 -23.34 12.79 20.84
N PHE A 951 -23.92 11.63 20.54
CA PHE A 951 -23.19 10.49 19.98
C PHE A 951 -22.51 10.88 18.66
N SER A 952 -23.19 11.65 17.81
CA SER A 952 -22.59 12.12 16.56
C SER A 952 -21.42 13.09 16.77
N GLU A 953 -21.38 13.85 17.86
CA GLU A 953 -20.20 14.64 18.21
C GLU A 953 -19.01 13.75 18.56
N LEU A 954 -19.21 12.61 19.26
CA LEU A 954 -18.15 11.64 19.48
C LEU A 954 -17.64 11.02 18.16
N VAL A 955 -18.54 10.77 17.21
CA VAL A 955 -18.17 10.33 15.85
C VAL A 955 -17.28 11.37 15.17
N ARG A 956 -17.57 12.66 15.35
CA ARG A 956 -16.73 13.75 14.84
C ARG A 956 -15.36 13.81 15.54
N ILE A 957 -15.32 13.65 16.86
CA ILE A 957 -14.06 13.59 17.62
C ILE A 957 -13.19 12.41 17.15
N SER A 958 -13.78 11.24 16.95
CA SER A 958 -13.09 10.10 16.35
C SER A 958 -12.54 10.45 14.96
N GLY A 959 -13.32 11.14 14.12
CA GLY A 959 -12.84 11.65 12.83
C GLY A 959 -11.62 12.59 12.97
N PHE A 960 -11.70 13.60 13.84
CA PHE A 960 -10.63 14.57 14.07
C PHE A 960 -9.35 13.95 14.65
N SER A 961 -9.47 12.90 15.47
CA SER A 961 -8.32 12.24 16.08
C SER A 961 -7.48 11.44 15.08
N HIS A 962 -7.97 11.26 13.85
CA HIS A 962 -7.31 10.46 12.83
C HIS A 962 -7.03 11.25 11.55
N GLY A 963 -5.75 11.50 11.29
CA GLY A 963 -5.29 12.12 10.04
C GLY A 963 -4.43 13.36 10.30
N THR A 964 -3.36 13.50 9.51
CA THR A 964 -2.48 14.67 9.59
C THR A 964 -3.19 15.91 9.05
N ASP A 965 -3.06 17.02 9.78
CA ASP A 965 -3.67 18.33 9.49
C ASP A 965 -5.21 18.31 9.41
N VAL A 966 -5.86 17.37 10.11
CA VAL A 966 -7.31 17.36 10.32
C VAL A 966 -7.69 18.21 11.54
N TRP A 967 -7.12 17.89 12.71
CA TRP A 967 -7.33 18.66 13.95
C TRP A 967 -6.31 19.80 14.12
N LEU A 968 -5.04 19.43 14.35
CA LEU A 968 -3.94 20.39 14.54
C LEU A 968 -3.72 21.20 13.25
N ASN A 969 -3.43 22.49 13.39
CA ASN A 969 -3.24 23.45 12.29
C ASN A 969 -4.49 23.66 11.40
N ASN A 970 -5.66 23.15 11.81
CA ASN A 970 -6.88 23.17 11.01
C ASN A 970 -8.15 23.30 11.88
N ALA A 971 -8.91 22.22 12.11
CA ALA A 971 -10.21 22.30 12.80
C ALA A 971 -10.12 22.88 14.21
N GLN A 972 -9.02 22.60 14.95
CA GLN A 972 -8.81 23.16 16.28
C GLN A 972 -8.80 24.69 16.28
N ASP A 973 -8.06 25.29 15.33
CA ASP A 973 -7.92 26.75 15.24
C ASP A 973 -9.25 27.39 14.82
N LEU A 974 -9.96 26.76 13.88
CA LEU A 974 -11.28 27.21 13.42
C LEU A 974 -12.32 27.22 14.54
N ILE A 975 -12.31 26.18 15.38
CA ILE A 975 -13.25 26.04 16.51
C ILE A 975 -12.86 27.02 17.63
N LYS A 976 -11.57 27.11 17.99
CA LYS A 976 -11.11 28.05 19.03
C LYS A 976 -11.30 29.52 18.66
N ALA A 977 -11.17 29.85 17.38
CA ALA A 977 -11.43 31.20 16.86
C ALA A 977 -12.93 31.53 16.74
N GLY A 978 -13.82 30.54 16.90
CA GLY A 978 -15.26 30.71 16.71
C GLY A 978 -15.70 30.84 15.24
N THR A 979 -14.81 30.52 14.29
CA THR A 979 -15.08 30.58 12.84
C THR A 979 -16.01 29.46 12.37
N ALA A 980 -15.93 28.28 13.02
CA ALA A 980 -16.80 27.13 12.76
C ALA A 980 -17.20 26.44 14.07
N LYS A 981 -18.41 25.88 14.12
CA LYS A 981 -18.82 25.01 15.24
C LYS A 981 -18.23 23.61 15.11
N LEU A 982 -18.20 22.86 16.22
CA LEU A 982 -17.81 21.45 16.22
C LEU A 982 -18.64 20.62 15.21
N SER A 983 -19.93 20.94 15.09
CA SER A 983 -20.88 20.29 14.16
C SER A 983 -20.71 20.71 12.69
N GLU A 984 -19.88 21.72 12.38
CA GLU A 984 -19.68 22.25 11.03
C GLU A 984 -18.29 21.93 10.46
N ALA A 985 -17.28 21.73 11.32
CA ALA A 985 -15.92 21.40 10.91
C ALA A 985 -15.82 20.02 10.21
N ILE A 986 -14.80 19.83 9.37
CA ILE A 986 -14.65 18.62 8.54
C ILE A 986 -13.99 17.50 9.37
N SER A 987 -14.75 16.46 9.72
CA SER A 987 -14.25 15.37 10.57
C SER A 987 -14.07 14.05 9.83
N ALA A 988 -14.91 13.80 8.81
CA ALA A 988 -14.86 12.63 7.96
C ALA A 988 -15.00 13.02 6.49
N ARG A 989 -14.54 12.16 5.58
CA ARG A 989 -14.64 12.43 4.14
C ARG A 989 -16.10 12.58 3.69
N ASP A 990 -16.99 11.80 4.26
CA ASP A 990 -18.42 11.82 3.99
C ASP A 990 -19.04 13.20 4.27
N ASP A 991 -18.51 13.93 5.27
CA ASP A 991 -18.96 15.29 5.60
C ASP A 991 -18.76 16.24 4.41
N ILE A 992 -17.65 16.11 3.67
CA ILE A 992 -17.38 16.93 2.48
C ILE A 992 -18.41 16.67 1.40
N MET A 993 -18.62 15.40 1.09
CA MET A 993 -19.55 15.01 0.03
C MET A 993 -20.98 15.46 0.36
N MET A 994 -21.46 15.15 1.57
CA MET A 994 -22.82 15.49 1.99
C MET A 994 -23.01 17.01 2.12
N TYR A 995 -22.03 17.73 2.68
CA TYR A 995 -22.10 19.19 2.77
C TYR A 995 -22.21 19.85 1.39
N LEU A 996 -21.38 19.42 0.43
CA LEU A 996 -21.40 19.96 -0.92
C LEU A 996 -22.70 19.63 -1.66
N ILE A 997 -23.24 18.42 -1.50
CA ILE A 997 -24.56 18.04 -2.05
C ILE A 997 -25.66 18.91 -1.45
N HIS A 998 -25.65 19.12 -0.13
CA HIS A 998 -26.63 20.01 0.53
C HIS A 998 -26.49 21.48 0.11
N LYS A 999 -25.31 21.91 -0.34
CA LYS A 999 -25.08 23.23 -0.95
C LYS A 999 -25.48 23.31 -2.42
N GLY A 1000 -25.92 22.21 -3.03
CA GLY A 1000 -26.40 22.17 -4.41
C GLY A 1000 -25.36 21.77 -5.45
N LEU A 1001 -24.16 21.33 -5.03
CA LEU A 1001 -23.20 20.75 -5.98
C LEU A 1001 -23.70 19.38 -6.46
N GLU A 1002 -23.36 19.07 -7.71
CA GLU A 1002 -23.68 17.79 -8.31
C GLU A 1002 -22.96 16.65 -7.53
N PRO A 1003 -23.65 15.52 -7.25
CA PRO A 1003 -23.10 14.46 -6.39
C PRO A 1003 -21.78 13.83 -6.87
N GLN A 1004 -21.57 13.65 -8.18
CA GLN A 1004 -20.33 13.14 -8.75
C GLN A 1004 -19.16 14.11 -8.51
N LEU A 1005 -19.38 15.42 -8.68
CA LEU A 1005 -18.40 16.46 -8.37
C LEU A 1005 -18.08 16.48 -6.87
N ALA A 1006 -19.09 16.43 -6.00
CA ALA A 1006 -18.90 16.39 -4.55
C ALA A 1006 -18.06 15.16 -4.13
N PHE A 1007 -18.32 13.99 -4.73
CA PHE A 1007 -17.54 12.79 -4.51
C PHE A 1007 -16.08 12.93 -4.97
N LYS A 1008 -15.85 13.54 -6.14
CA LYS A 1008 -14.50 13.79 -6.67
C LYS A 1008 -13.69 14.72 -5.74
N ILE A 1009 -14.32 15.80 -5.26
CA ILE A 1009 -13.70 16.74 -4.31
C ILE A 1009 -13.36 16.01 -3.00
N MET A 1010 -14.32 15.27 -2.44
CA MET A 1010 -14.10 14.44 -1.25
C MET A 1010 -12.90 13.49 -1.42
N GLU A 1011 -12.84 12.75 -2.54
CA GLU A 1011 -11.76 11.80 -2.80
C GLU A 1011 -10.40 12.48 -3.02
N GLY A 1012 -10.37 13.70 -3.56
CA GLY A 1012 -9.16 14.52 -3.67
C GLY A 1012 -8.64 14.95 -2.30
N VAL A 1013 -9.51 15.55 -1.48
CA VAL A 1013 -9.18 16.08 -0.16
C VAL A 1013 -8.73 14.97 0.79
N ARG A 1014 -9.45 13.84 0.86
CA ARG A 1014 -9.08 12.73 1.76
C ARG A 1014 -7.74 12.07 1.41
N LYS A 1015 -7.20 12.31 0.20
CA LYS A 1015 -5.90 11.83 -0.29
C LYS A 1015 -4.79 12.90 -0.18
N GLY A 1016 -5.07 14.05 0.44
CA GLY A 1016 -4.09 15.13 0.57
C GLY A 1016 -3.79 15.87 -0.72
N LYS A 1017 -4.65 15.74 -1.74
CA LYS A 1017 -4.50 16.45 -3.02
C LYS A 1017 -5.15 17.83 -3.02
N GLY A 1018 -5.86 18.19 -1.96
CA GLY A 1018 -6.61 19.43 -1.86
C GLY A 1018 -7.77 19.52 -2.85
N VAL A 1019 -8.18 20.76 -3.14
CA VAL A 1019 -9.25 21.08 -4.10
C VAL A 1019 -8.64 21.77 -5.32
N LYS A 1020 -9.01 21.35 -6.53
CA LYS A 1020 -8.52 21.98 -7.76
C LYS A 1020 -9.05 23.41 -7.90
N PRO A 1021 -8.30 24.36 -8.50
CA PRO A 1021 -8.77 25.74 -8.68
C PRO A 1021 -10.13 25.85 -9.40
N GLU A 1022 -10.36 25.01 -10.41
CA GLU A 1022 -11.64 24.94 -11.14
C GLU A 1022 -12.83 24.52 -10.26
N ASP A 1023 -12.59 23.64 -9.29
CA ASP A 1023 -13.61 23.14 -8.37
C ASP A 1023 -13.83 24.12 -7.21
N VAL A 1024 -12.79 24.88 -6.83
CA VAL A 1024 -12.89 25.99 -5.86
C VAL A 1024 -13.88 27.05 -6.33
N GLU A 1025 -13.84 27.45 -7.60
CA GLU A 1025 -14.81 28.42 -8.16
C GLU A 1025 -16.24 27.89 -8.12
N LYS A 1026 -16.44 26.59 -8.40
CA LYS A 1026 -17.76 25.94 -8.30
C LYS A 1026 -18.25 25.87 -6.84
N MET A 1027 -17.36 25.63 -5.89
CA MET A 1027 -17.68 25.66 -4.45
C MET A 1027 -18.10 27.07 -4.03
N LYS A 1028 -17.36 28.10 -4.44
CA LYS A 1028 -17.70 29.52 -4.16
C LYS A 1028 -19.04 29.91 -4.79
N ALA A 1029 -19.30 29.51 -6.03
CA ALA A 1029 -20.57 29.76 -6.72
C ALA A 1029 -21.78 29.15 -6.00
N ASN A 1030 -21.58 28.08 -5.23
CA ASN A 1030 -22.61 27.44 -4.39
C ASN A 1030 -22.56 27.87 -2.91
N ASN A 1031 -21.95 29.03 -2.63
CA ASN A 1031 -21.88 29.63 -1.29
C ASN A 1031 -21.18 28.74 -0.25
N VAL A 1032 -20.13 28.02 -0.65
CA VAL A 1032 -19.20 27.37 0.27
C VAL A 1032 -18.21 28.44 0.78
N PRO A 1033 -18.03 28.59 2.11
CA PRO A 1033 -17.19 29.65 2.66
C PRO A 1033 -15.69 29.38 2.46
N GLU A 1034 -14.89 30.45 2.39
CA GLU A 1034 -13.44 30.36 2.12
C GLU A 1034 -12.70 29.48 3.13
N TRP A 1035 -13.03 29.60 4.43
CA TRP A 1035 -12.40 28.80 5.47
C TRP A 1035 -12.58 27.29 5.26
N TYR A 1036 -13.70 26.87 4.65
CA TYR A 1036 -13.97 25.46 4.37
C TYR A 1036 -13.09 24.96 3.24
N ILE A 1037 -12.88 25.79 2.22
CA ILE A 1037 -11.96 25.51 1.11
C ILE A 1037 -10.52 25.42 1.63
N GLU A 1038 -10.08 26.38 2.44
CA GLU A 1038 -8.75 26.36 3.06
C GLU A 1038 -8.54 25.11 3.93
N SER A 1039 -9.56 24.72 4.71
CA SER A 1039 -9.52 23.48 5.49
C SER A 1039 -9.34 22.26 4.59
N CYS A 1040 -10.05 22.19 3.46
CA CYS A 1040 -9.89 21.13 2.46
C CYS A 1040 -8.48 21.07 1.84
N GLN A 1041 -7.79 22.21 1.69
CA GLN A 1041 -6.42 22.24 1.15
C GLN A 1041 -5.37 21.71 2.14
N LYS A 1042 -5.63 21.83 3.46
CA LYS A 1042 -4.70 21.42 4.52
C LYS A 1042 -4.69 19.92 4.75
N ILE A 1043 -5.87 19.30 4.79
CA ILE A 1043 -6.07 17.88 5.13
C ILE A 1043 -5.17 16.99 4.28
N LYS A 1044 -4.35 16.14 4.90
CA LYS A 1044 -3.49 15.16 4.21
C LYS A 1044 -4.12 13.79 4.07
N TYR A 1045 -4.95 13.42 5.04
CA TYR A 1045 -5.63 12.13 5.08
C TYR A 1045 -6.87 12.20 5.96
N MET A 1046 -7.94 11.46 5.62
CA MET A 1046 -9.18 11.43 6.41
C MET A 1046 -9.96 10.12 6.26
N PHE A 1047 -10.58 9.65 7.34
CA PHE A 1047 -11.35 8.40 7.39
C PHE A 1047 -12.82 8.54 6.93
N PRO A 1048 -13.48 7.41 6.58
CA PRO A 1048 -14.94 7.36 6.39
C PRO A 1048 -15.73 7.46 7.69
N LYS A 1049 -16.89 8.12 7.64
CA LYS A 1049 -17.83 8.24 8.77
C LYS A 1049 -18.31 6.88 9.28
N ALA A 1050 -18.53 5.91 8.38
CA ALA A 1050 -18.92 4.54 8.76
C ALA A 1050 -17.91 3.87 9.71
N HIS A 1051 -16.61 4.11 9.51
CA HIS A 1051 -15.56 3.58 10.39
C HIS A 1051 -15.63 4.26 11.76
N ALA A 1052 -15.74 5.59 11.79
CA ALA A 1052 -15.87 6.34 13.04
C ALA A 1052 -17.11 5.91 13.84
N VAL A 1053 -18.28 5.76 13.19
CA VAL A 1053 -19.49 5.27 13.85
C VAL A 1053 -19.27 3.89 14.48
N ALA A 1054 -18.71 2.94 13.72
CA ALA A 1054 -18.46 1.60 14.23
C ALA A 1054 -17.54 1.59 15.47
N TYR A 1055 -16.46 2.37 15.44
CA TYR A 1055 -15.50 2.46 16.54
C TYR A 1055 -16.10 3.16 17.75
N VAL A 1056 -16.86 4.24 17.55
CA VAL A 1056 -17.56 4.93 18.64
C VAL A 1056 -18.63 4.03 19.25
N MET A 1057 -19.33 3.19 18.49
CA MET A 1057 -20.25 2.19 19.05
C MET A 1057 -19.52 1.22 19.99
N MET A 1058 -18.34 0.70 19.61
CA MET A 1058 -17.56 -0.17 20.49
C MET A 1058 -17.06 0.57 21.73
N ALA A 1059 -16.51 1.77 21.53
CA ALA A 1059 -16.01 2.63 22.61
C ALA A 1059 -17.11 2.97 23.62
N PHE A 1060 -18.31 3.28 23.15
CA PHE A 1060 -19.46 3.62 23.99
C PHE A 1060 -19.95 2.41 24.80
N ARG A 1061 -20.02 1.21 24.20
CA ARG A 1061 -20.34 -0.03 24.93
C ARG A 1061 -19.35 -0.32 26.06
N ILE A 1062 -18.06 -0.11 25.80
CA ILE A 1062 -17.01 -0.26 26.81
C ILE A 1062 -17.11 0.84 27.87
N ALA A 1063 -17.39 2.09 27.48
CA ALA A 1063 -17.60 3.21 28.39
C ALA A 1063 -18.81 3.00 29.31
N TYR A 1064 -19.89 2.43 28.77
CA TYR A 1064 -21.07 2.04 29.55
C TYR A 1064 -20.68 1.07 30.66
N CYS A 1065 -19.88 0.05 30.35
CA CYS A 1065 -19.36 -0.87 31.35
C CYS A 1065 -18.40 -0.20 32.33
N LYS A 1066 -17.62 0.81 31.92
CA LYS A 1066 -16.75 1.59 32.84
C LYS A 1066 -17.55 2.33 33.92
N VAL A 1067 -18.71 2.87 33.56
CA VAL A 1067 -19.62 3.55 34.49
C VAL A 1067 -20.36 2.55 35.36
N HIS A 1068 -21.07 1.60 34.73
CA HIS A 1068 -22.07 0.78 35.40
C HIS A 1068 -21.52 -0.54 35.96
N TYR A 1069 -20.38 -1.02 35.44
CA TYR A 1069 -19.73 -2.29 35.80
C TYR A 1069 -18.19 -2.13 35.94
N PRO A 1070 -17.70 -1.23 36.81
CA PRO A 1070 -16.32 -0.78 36.81
C PRO A 1070 -15.28 -1.90 36.98
N LEU A 1071 -15.51 -2.85 37.90
CA LEU A 1071 -14.60 -3.98 38.11
C LEU A 1071 -14.50 -4.90 36.89
N ALA A 1072 -15.61 -5.09 36.15
CA ALA A 1072 -15.58 -5.85 34.90
C ALA A 1072 -14.82 -5.10 33.81
N PHE A 1073 -15.00 -3.78 33.72
CA PHE A 1073 -14.21 -2.92 32.84
C PHE A 1073 -12.71 -3.04 33.14
N TYR A 1074 -12.28 -2.81 34.37
CA TYR A 1074 -10.86 -2.90 34.74
C TYR A 1074 -10.30 -4.32 34.51
N ALA A 1075 -11.04 -5.37 34.89
CA ALA A 1075 -10.61 -6.76 34.65
C ALA A 1075 -10.39 -7.03 33.16
N SER A 1076 -11.32 -6.60 32.31
CA SER A 1076 -11.21 -6.78 30.85
C SER A 1076 -10.08 -5.95 30.25
N TYR A 1077 -9.90 -4.69 30.68
CA TYR A 1077 -8.83 -3.82 30.23
C TYR A 1077 -7.44 -4.39 30.55
N PHE A 1078 -7.21 -4.76 31.82
CA PHE A 1078 -5.91 -5.28 32.24
C PHE A 1078 -5.61 -6.68 31.69
N THR A 1079 -6.64 -7.48 31.39
CA THR A 1079 -6.47 -8.80 30.78
C THR A 1079 -6.10 -8.71 29.30
N VAL A 1080 -6.79 -7.84 28.54
CA VAL A 1080 -6.69 -7.83 27.08
C VAL A 1080 -5.65 -6.82 26.59
N ARG A 1081 -5.56 -5.62 27.20
CA ARG A 1081 -4.80 -4.49 26.65
C ARG A 1081 -3.50 -4.18 27.39
N ALA A 1082 -3.36 -4.59 28.65
CA ALA A 1082 -2.24 -4.18 29.49
C ALA A 1082 -1.02 -5.10 29.35
N THR A 1083 -0.30 -4.97 28.23
CA THR A 1083 0.89 -5.79 27.93
C THR A 1083 2.10 -5.53 28.83
N GLU A 1084 2.23 -4.33 29.38
CA GLU A 1084 3.38 -3.90 30.21
C GLU A 1084 3.01 -3.77 31.70
N PHE A 1085 2.02 -4.54 32.17
CA PHE A 1085 1.59 -4.49 33.56
C PHE A 1085 2.71 -5.01 34.49
N ASP A 1086 2.86 -4.37 35.64
CA ASP A 1086 3.80 -4.79 36.68
C ASP A 1086 3.08 -4.90 38.02
N ALA A 1087 2.74 -6.13 38.41
CA ALA A 1087 2.05 -6.37 39.65
C ALA A 1087 2.88 -6.02 40.89
N ASP A 1088 4.21 -6.06 40.85
CA ASP A 1088 5.04 -5.67 42.00
C ASP A 1088 4.88 -4.19 42.33
N ILE A 1089 4.76 -3.35 41.30
CA ILE A 1089 4.60 -1.90 41.48
C ILE A 1089 3.14 -1.56 41.81
N VAL A 1090 2.18 -2.11 41.06
CA VAL A 1090 0.76 -1.72 41.18
C VAL A 1090 0.16 -2.09 42.54
N VAL A 1091 0.54 -3.22 43.14
CA VAL A 1091 0.03 -3.63 44.46
C VAL A 1091 0.56 -2.78 45.63
N GLN A 1092 1.54 -1.90 45.39
CA GLN A 1092 2.04 -0.96 46.42
C GLN A 1092 1.10 0.24 46.63
N GLY A 1093 0.12 0.42 45.76
CA GLY A 1093 -0.97 1.38 45.93
C GLY A 1093 -0.71 2.77 45.37
N GLU A 1094 -1.68 3.65 45.61
CA GLU A 1094 -1.79 4.99 45.03
C GLU A 1094 -0.51 5.83 45.11
N LYS A 1095 0.11 5.91 46.29
CA LYS A 1095 1.27 6.78 46.54
C LYS A 1095 2.46 6.46 45.63
N VAL A 1096 2.71 5.17 45.40
CA VAL A 1096 3.81 4.71 44.55
C VAL A 1096 3.49 5.02 43.09
N LEU A 1097 2.26 4.77 42.66
CA LEU A 1097 1.82 5.07 41.29
C LEU A 1097 1.92 6.57 40.97
N ARG A 1098 1.50 7.46 41.87
CA ARG A 1098 1.66 8.92 41.69
C ARG A 1098 3.13 9.33 41.57
N SER A 1099 4.01 8.72 42.35
CA SER A 1099 5.46 8.98 42.25
C SER A 1099 6.02 8.53 40.89
N GLN A 1100 5.66 7.33 40.42
CA GLN A 1100 6.13 6.82 39.13
C GLN A 1100 5.61 7.68 37.96
N LEU A 1101 4.34 8.09 38.02
CA LEU A 1101 3.76 8.98 37.01
C LEU A 1101 4.47 10.35 36.98
N ALA A 1102 4.81 10.92 38.13
CA ALA A 1102 5.58 12.16 38.21
C ALA A 1102 7.00 12.00 37.61
N ASP A 1103 7.65 10.86 37.81
CA ASP A 1103 8.95 10.56 37.20
C ASP A 1103 8.85 10.45 35.67
N PHE A 1104 7.77 9.84 35.16
CA PHE A 1104 7.49 9.77 33.72
C PHE A 1104 7.22 11.15 33.11
N GLU A 1105 6.46 12.00 33.80
CA GLU A 1105 6.22 13.38 33.37
C GLU A 1105 7.51 14.19 33.27
N GLN A 1106 8.43 14.04 34.23
CA GLN A 1106 9.74 14.71 34.19
C GLN A 1106 10.59 14.27 32.99
N LYS A 1107 10.49 13.00 32.58
CA LYS A 1107 11.20 12.49 31.38
C LYS A 1107 10.60 13.00 30.08
N GLY A 1108 9.29 13.26 30.03
CA GLY A 1108 8.58 13.78 28.87
C GLY A 1108 8.90 13.00 27.59
N ASN A 1109 9.45 13.67 26.58
CA ASN A 1109 9.77 13.06 25.28
C ASN A 1109 10.96 12.08 25.33
N MET A 1110 11.72 12.01 26.42
CA MET A 1110 12.83 11.05 26.59
C MET A 1110 12.37 9.65 27.02
N MET A 1111 11.08 9.47 27.31
CA MET A 1111 10.53 8.16 27.66
C MET A 1111 10.66 7.16 26.51
N THR A 1112 11.10 5.95 26.86
CA THR A 1112 11.09 4.78 25.98
C THR A 1112 9.65 4.35 25.66
N ALA A 1113 9.48 3.55 24.59
CA ALA A 1113 8.16 3.02 24.23
C ALA A 1113 7.53 2.18 25.36
N LYS A 1114 8.35 1.39 26.06
CA LYS A 1114 7.93 0.60 27.22
C LYS A 1114 7.43 1.49 28.36
N GLU A 1115 8.16 2.55 28.70
CA GLU A 1115 7.76 3.50 29.76
C GLU A 1115 6.44 4.21 29.43
N LYS A 1116 6.20 4.59 28.17
CA LYS A 1116 4.91 5.16 27.75
C LYS A 1116 3.75 4.17 27.90
N GLY A 1117 4.01 2.89 27.63
CA GLY A 1117 3.04 1.81 27.88
C GLY A 1117 2.73 1.65 29.37
N MET A 1118 3.77 1.63 30.21
CA MET A 1118 3.62 1.58 31.67
C MET A 1118 2.88 2.79 32.22
N GLN A 1119 3.15 4.00 31.73
CA GLN A 1119 2.44 5.23 32.13
C GLN A 1119 0.92 5.06 31.94
N THR A 1120 0.50 4.56 30.78
CA THR A 1120 -0.92 4.36 30.45
C THR A 1120 -1.57 3.33 31.39
N ILE A 1121 -0.86 2.26 31.74
CA ILE A 1121 -1.33 1.23 32.68
C ILE A 1121 -1.41 1.80 34.11
N PHE A 1122 -0.44 2.62 34.51
CA PHE A 1122 -0.42 3.22 35.85
C PHE A 1122 -1.49 4.30 36.01
N GLU A 1123 -1.79 5.08 34.98
CA GLU A 1123 -2.96 5.98 34.94
C GLU A 1123 -4.26 5.19 35.21
N MET A 1124 -4.42 4.03 34.55
CA MET A 1124 -5.58 3.16 34.74
C MET A 1124 -5.66 2.55 36.14
N ALA A 1125 -4.54 2.03 36.64
CA ALA A 1125 -4.48 1.44 37.97
C ALA A 1125 -4.72 2.49 39.07
N LEU A 1126 -4.23 3.72 38.87
CA LEU A 1126 -4.49 4.84 39.76
C LEU A 1126 -5.99 5.20 39.77
N GLU A 1127 -6.62 5.35 38.60
CA GLU A 1127 -8.06 5.61 38.52
C GLU A 1127 -8.88 4.56 39.28
N MET A 1128 -8.52 3.27 39.14
CA MET A 1128 -9.18 2.19 39.86
C MET A 1128 -9.06 2.34 41.39
N TYR A 1129 -7.88 2.71 41.91
CA TYR A 1129 -7.71 2.99 43.34
C TYR A 1129 -8.53 4.20 43.81
N LEU A 1130 -8.58 5.27 43.01
CA LEU A 1130 -9.34 6.47 43.34
C LEU A 1130 -10.85 6.22 43.40
N ARG A 1131 -11.34 5.22 42.66
CA ARG A 1131 -12.73 4.76 42.72
C ARG A 1131 -12.98 3.72 43.82
N ASP A 1132 -12.15 3.71 44.86
CA ASP A 1132 -12.24 2.83 46.03
C ASP A 1132 -12.14 1.32 45.74
N PHE A 1133 -11.51 0.92 44.62
CA PHE A 1133 -11.17 -0.48 44.34
C PHE A 1133 -9.72 -0.79 44.69
N SER A 1134 -9.36 -2.08 44.70
CA SER A 1134 -8.02 -2.52 45.09
C SER A 1134 -7.45 -3.64 44.22
N PHE A 1135 -6.12 -3.79 44.24
CA PHE A 1135 -5.45 -4.97 43.69
C PHE A 1135 -5.01 -5.90 44.83
N ARG A 1136 -5.30 -7.19 44.70
CA ARG A 1136 -4.70 -8.22 45.54
C ARG A 1136 -3.29 -8.53 45.04
N ARG A 1137 -2.45 -9.11 45.92
CA ARG A 1137 -1.17 -9.69 45.51
C ARG A 1137 -1.43 -10.92 44.65
N VAL A 1138 -0.50 -11.19 43.73
CA VAL A 1138 -0.51 -12.42 42.95
C VAL A 1138 -0.43 -13.62 43.89
N ASP A 1139 -1.34 -14.57 43.72
CA ASP A 1139 -1.47 -15.75 44.57
C ASP A 1139 -1.20 -17.02 43.77
N LEU A 1140 -0.33 -17.89 44.29
CA LEU A 1140 0.10 -19.10 43.60
C LEU A 1140 -1.06 -20.05 43.27
N TYR A 1141 -2.13 -20.06 44.06
CA TYR A 1141 -3.23 -21.01 43.94
C TYR A 1141 -4.48 -20.42 43.31
N SER A 1142 -4.71 -19.12 43.50
CA SER A 1142 -5.95 -18.44 43.13
C SER A 1142 -5.79 -17.58 41.87
N SER A 1143 -4.60 -17.02 41.61
CA SER A 1143 -4.38 -16.20 40.40
C SER A 1143 -4.51 -17.03 39.14
N HIS A 1144 -5.19 -16.54 38.11
CA HIS A 1144 -5.19 -17.18 36.79
C HIS A 1144 -3.80 -17.07 36.12
N ALA A 1145 -3.58 -17.82 35.03
CA ALA A 1145 -2.33 -17.74 34.27
C ALA A 1145 -2.15 -16.34 33.65
N THR A 1146 -3.19 -15.84 32.97
CA THR A 1146 -3.14 -14.62 32.13
C THR A 1146 -4.33 -13.67 32.30
N LYS A 1147 -5.34 -13.99 33.13
CA LYS A 1147 -6.57 -13.20 33.26
C LYS A 1147 -6.69 -12.57 34.64
N PHE A 1148 -7.12 -11.31 34.69
CA PHE A 1148 -7.50 -10.66 35.95
C PHE A 1148 -8.85 -11.22 36.39
N LEU A 1149 -8.94 -11.63 37.66
CA LEU A 1149 -10.17 -12.13 38.27
C LEU A 1149 -10.76 -11.07 39.20
N ILE A 1150 -12.09 -10.92 39.18
CA ILE A 1150 -12.80 -10.07 40.15
C ILE A 1150 -12.91 -10.84 41.47
N VAL A 1151 -12.38 -10.26 42.55
CA VAL A 1151 -12.44 -10.83 43.90
C VAL A 1151 -12.79 -9.73 44.90
N ASP A 1152 -13.78 -9.97 45.74
CA ASP A 1152 -14.30 -8.99 46.71
C ASP A 1152 -14.59 -7.64 46.04
N ASN A 1153 -13.95 -6.56 46.51
CA ASN A 1153 -14.03 -5.20 45.97
C ASN A 1153 -12.75 -4.83 45.17
N GLY A 1154 -12.22 -5.77 44.38
CA GLY A 1154 -10.95 -5.57 43.69
C GLY A 1154 -10.63 -6.62 42.64
N LEU A 1155 -9.39 -6.59 42.17
CA LEU A 1155 -8.87 -7.53 41.18
C LEU A 1155 -7.73 -8.36 41.73
N LEU A 1156 -7.70 -9.63 41.33
CA LEU A 1156 -6.58 -10.54 41.52
C LEU A 1156 -5.77 -10.62 40.21
N PRO A 1157 -4.53 -10.08 40.18
CA PRO A 1157 -3.69 -10.13 39.00
C PRO A 1157 -3.27 -11.56 38.65
N PRO A 1158 -3.08 -11.88 37.36
CA PRO A 1158 -2.62 -13.19 36.91
C PRO A 1158 -1.12 -13.40 37.18
N LEU A 1159 -0.64 -14.64 37.13
CA LEU A 1159 0.79 -14.95 37.28
C LEU A 1159 1.66 -14.24 36.23
N ALA A 1160 1.20 -14.15 34.97
CA ALA A 1160 1.93 -13.50 33.87
C ALA A 1160 2.08 -11.97 34.05
N SER A 1161 1.40 -11.37 35.04
CA SER A 1161 1.50 -9.94 35.34
C SER A 1161 2.78 -9.56 36.13
N LEU A 1162 3.57 -10.56 36.54
CA LEU A 1162 4.88 -10.36 37.15
C LEU A 1162 5.95 -10.23 36.07
N GLN A 1163 6.72 -9.13 36.12
CA GLN A 1163 7.76 -8.86 35.13
C GLN A 1163 8.78 -10.01 35.06
N GLY A 1164 8.99 -10.54 33.85
CA GLY A 1164 9.89 -11.68 33.60
C GLY A 1164 9.25 -13.06 33.70
N LEU A 1165 7.97 -13.15 34.09
CA LEU A 1165 7.19 -14.40 34.07
C LEU A 1165 6.26 -14.40 32.85
N GLY A 1166 6.67 -15.08 31.78
CA GLY A 1166 5.88 -15.14 30.54
C GLY A 1166 4.69 -16.12 30.59
N ASP A 1167 3.75 -15.95 29.66
CA ASP A 1167 2.48 -16.71 29.57
C ASP A 1167 2.66 -18.23 29.62
N SER A 1168 3.65 -18.79 28.92
CA SER A 1168 3.91 -20.24 28.95
C SER A 1168 4.28 -20.74 30.35
N ALA A 1169 5.08 -19.97 31.09
CA ALA A 1169 5.46 -20.33 32.45
C ALA A 1169 4.25 -20.24 33.39
N ALA A 1170 3.44 -19.18 33.25
CA ALA A 1170 2.20 -19.02 34.00
C ALA A 1170 1.22 -20.17 33.74
N GLN A 1171 1.02 -20.55 32.47
CA GLN A 1171 0.15 -21.66 32.08
C GLN A 1171 0.64 -22.99 32.66
N ASN A 1172 1.94 -23.29 32.57
CA ASN A 1172 2.50 -24.51 33.14
C ASN A 1172 2.30 -24.59 34.65
N ILE A 1173 2.43 -23.47 35.38
CA ILE A 1173 2.18 -23.42 36.83
C ILE A 1173 0.72 -23.72 37.14
N VAL A 1174 -0.22 -23.08 36.43
CA VAL A 1174 -1.66 -23.31 36.62
C VAL A 1174 -2.06 -24.74 36.26
N GLN A 1175 -1.49 -25.30 35.19
CA GLN A 1175 -1.72 -26.68 34.80
C GLN A 1175 -1.20 -27.64 35.88
N ALA A 1176 0.04 -27.48 36.32
CA ALA A 1176 0.65 -28.35 37.32
C ALA A 1176 -0.08 -28.28 38.68
N ARG A 1177 -0.49 -27.09 39.15
CA ARG A 1177 -1.23 -26.96 40.41
C ARG A 1177 -2.64 -27.58 40.35
N GLY A 1178 -3.23 -27.65 39.15
CA GLY A 1178 -4.53 -28.28 38.92
C GLY A 1178 -4.52 -29.81 39.10
N GLU A 1179 -3.37 -30.45 38.92
CA GLU A 1179 -3.20 -31.89 39.18
C GLU A 1179 -3.20 -32.20 40.69
N ARG A 1180 -2.41 -31.42 41.45
CA ARG A 1180 -2.33 -31.45 42.92
C ARG A 1180 -1.66 -30.17 43.45
N PRO A 1181 -1.91 -29.78 44.72
CA PRO A 1181 -1.17 -28.70 45.37
C PRO A 1181 0.35 -28.96 45.38
N PHE A 1182 1.13 -27.88 45.38
CA PHE A 1182 2.59 -27.97 45.46
C PHE A 1182 3.02 -28.27 46.89
N SER A 1183 3.94 -29.22 47.05
CA SER A 1183 4.49 -29.62 48.36
C SER A 1183 5.73 -28.82 48.75
N SER A 1184 6.49 -28.33 47.77
CA SER A 1184 7.71 -27.52 47.97
C SER A 1184 8.01 -26.64 46.74
N VAL A 1185 8.98 -25.73 46.90
CA VAL A 1185 9.51 -24.93 45.79
C VAL A 1185 10.17 -25.82 44.72
N GLU A 1186 10.80 -26.92 45.12
CA GLU A 1186 11.34 -27.93 44.21
C GLU A 1186 10.24 -28.60 43.37
N ASP A 1187 9.11 -28.96 43.98
CA ASP A 1187 7.96 -29.54 43.27
C ASP A 1187 7.42 -28.62 42.17
N ILE A 1188 7.40 -27.29 42.41
CA ILE A 1188 7.04 -26.30 41.37
C ILE A 1188 8.03 -26.34 40.20
N ARG A 1189 9.33 -26.32 40.49
CA ARG A 1189 10.38 -26.33 39.46
C ARG A 1189 10.28 -27.56 38.57
N VAL A 1190 10.05 -28.72 39.17
CA VAL A 1190 9.99 -30.00 38.45
C VAL A 1190 8.68 -30.11 37.67
N ARG A 1191 7.53 -29.94 38.31
CA ARG A 1191 6.22 -30.18 37.67
C ARG A 1191 5.82 -29.08 36.70
N ALA A 1192 6.03 -27.81 37.05
CA ALA A 1192 5.71 -26.68 36.19
C ALA A 1192 6.85 -26.32 35.21
N ARG A 1193 7.98 -27.03 35.26
CA ARG A 1193 9.21 -26.72 34.49
C ARG A 1193 9.64 -25.25 34.67
N ALA A 1194 9.43 -24.70 35.87
CA ALA A 1194 9.73 -23.31 36.17
C ALA A 1194 11.26 -23.11 36.25
N SER A 1195 11.77 -22.13 35.52
CA SER A 1195 13.18 -21.76 35.58
C SER A 1195 13.53 -21.15 36.94
N LYS A 1196 14.83 -21.11 37.28
CA LYS A 1196 15.28 -20.45 38.51
C LYS A 1196 14.80 -18.99 38.57
N THR A 1197 14.88 -18.27 37.45
CA THR A 1197 14.40 -16.89 37.34
C THR A 1197 12.91 -16.76 37.68
N VAL A 1198 12.06 -17.67 37.17
CA VAL A 1198 10.63 -17.67 37.48
C VAL A 1198 10.38 -17.90 38.97
N ILE A 1199 11.11 -18.81 39.60
CA ILE A 1199 11.01 -19.04 41.05
C ILE A 1199 11.45 -17.82 41.85
N ASP A 1200 12.54 -17.18 41.45
CA ASP A 1200 13.04 -15.99 42.13
C ASP A 1200 12.03 -14.83 42.03
N ILE A 1201 11.36 -14.67 40.89
CA ILE A 1201 10.25 -13.70 40.71
C ILE A 1201 9.10 -14.00 41.68
N LEU A 1202 8.58 -15.23 41.68
CA LEU A 1202 7.50 -15.65 42.57
C LEU A 1202 7.86 -15.49 44.04
N ARG A 1203 9.11 -15.80 44.41
CA ARG A 1203 9.63 -15.64 45.77
C ARG A 1203 9.69 -14.17 46.18
N ASN A 1204 10.22 -13.30 45.31
CA ASN A 1204 10.33 -11.87 45.58
C ASN A 1204 8.97 -11.19 45.76
N HIS A 1205 7.96 -11.60 45.00
CA HIS A 1205 6.58 -11.13 45.18
C HIS A 1205 5.93 -11.65 46.48
N GLY A 1206 6.43 -12.76 47.02
CA GLY A 1206 5.94 -13.42 48.23
C GLY A 1206 4.98 -14.58 47.98
N CYS A 1207 4.84 -15.07 46.75
CA CYS A 1207 3.93 -16.17 46.40
C CYS A 1207 4.36 -17.53 46.99
N LEU A 1208 5.62 -17.66 47.44
CA LEU A 1208 6.21 -18.93 47.89
C LEU A 1208 6.42 -19.00 49.41
N ASN A 1209 5.96 -18.02 50.18
CA ASN A 1209 6.29 -17.88 51.61
C ASN A 1209 5.82 -19.05 52.48
N ASP A 1210 4.74 -19.72 52.08
CA ASP A 1210 4.14 -20.84 52.82
C ASP A 1210 4.64 -22.22 52.37
N LEU A 1211 5.64 -22.28 51.47
CA LEU A 1211 6.19 -23.52 50.93
C LEU A 1211 7.62 -23.79 51.43
N PRO A 1212 7.94 -25.03 51.83
CA PRO A 1212 9.32 -25.43 52.11
C PRO A 1212 10.15 -25.48 50.81
N GLU A 1213 11.47 -25.32 50.92
CA GLU A 1213 12.37 -25.35 49.74
C GLU A 1213 12.41 -26.72 49.05
N THR A 1214 12.30 -27.81 49.82
CA THR A 1214 12.37 -29.19 49.34
C THR A 1214 11.38 -30.07 50.09
N ASP A 1215 10.95 -31.18 49.48
CA ASP A 1215 10.12 -32.17 50.15
C ASP A 1215 10.98 -32.98 51.14
N GLN A 1216 10.70 -32.86 52.44
CA GLN A 1216 11.46 -33.56 53.49
C GLN A 1216 11.12 -35.07 53.57
N ILE A 1217 10.09 -35.55 52.88
CA ILE A 1217 9.67 -36.96 52.87
C ILE A 1217 9.21 -37.36 51.47
N MET A 1218 10.03 -38.15 50.76
CA MET A 1218 9.60 -38.89 49.58
C MET A 1218 8.74 -40.09 50.00
N LEU A 1219 7.42 -39.98 49.89
CA LEU A 1219 6.51 -41.13 50.02
C LEU A 1219 6.29 -41.78 48.64
N PHE A 1220 7.20 -42.70 48.33
CA PHE A 1220 7.21 -43.73 47.27
C PHE A 1220 7.15 -43.32 45.79
N ALA A 1221 7.99 -44.02 45.03
CA ALA A 1221 8.31 -43.93 43.61
C ALA A 1221 7.28 -44.61 42.69
#